data_AF-A0AAE3EFT7-F1
#
_entry.id   AF-A0AAE3EFT7-F1
#
_cell.length_a   1.000
_cell.length_b   1.000
_cell.length_c   1.000
_cell.angle_alpha   90.00
_cell.angle_beta   90.00
_cell.angle_gamma   90.00
#
_symmetry.space_group_name_H-M   'P 1'
#
loop_
_entity.id
_entity.type
_entity.pdbx_description
1 polymer ?
#
loop_
_entity_poly.entity_id
_entity_poly.type
_entity_poly.pdbx_seq_one_letter_code
_entity_poly.pdbx_strand_id
1 'polypeptide(L)'
;MKMIKSKIAATLALAAVFALMTGCPNPSTTDNNTDPEATLAEQVVNELGSALAAAPAASIRAVGSDQIAAIKAAATARIAADGLAASQELDKILPSMIAGAAAGTQNLGNAAKADVFEISAKSALESMGKPERKAKLSSGKTLTDAVGSISEASVTAVVASLPPAEAVASLKAVSNVTVTVVYANAVLSAVADSAVSVSVTKSVAVLESNAKVKSVGSNTDVSMKDAVAGILEGSMSAVAVKGSLVSVSTSVNTALANAAMDKISAADMVSVSVSASVSASISLEEAYQQAVLKASLAAALSGVSTANADDLAKAAVQAVAGSDNVSSALVVIAASQITATVKVNANVEITSTAMTAAVEETDSDLAAEAGSDIADAVDAVLTETAPVVSVSASPSKLTAAGTVTLSADITAATDTEILWSQLSGPSVAISNATTASASVSITEAGNYFFSVTVKNKTGFLSTSKTVNVGFELPVSSDAEALLNEGIAALVEKDFNLAMTKFEAAYQKDESNSQTTFWYAFMSLVSISTDPDTVSLMKDRIGMASYPGNMNDLFSDKWFNAKYYNTYWGFAPTSGEDPYWFIRGDFVETNDYTSDSSVSGYDSNMNYFWGYGTFTPNAQGSYYAEHFTYDGVEYSPSDNLYPYDAALCYVRSDILDTANFEMFPALETPAWASTVYGSLGGVYGESKDYTSTSAYPILLILNLISRNASGFNGMLDSVLAGMYGERFNRVVSLIDSLPDSANITLPPDLIAAYTPDFNVNIDFPFFGTAEGSSSDAIDVDTDYETDYETSSRVLTGDSSDASGEMPAFAIRKAELKALSASMQMSKSLLQLLSSYNLDYSIAFMQNEFWNSDGEDKVLAALYKQENPIAAGLLGNRTTSESSRSASKNTFIDAMDDFSDALTLFASDVKDQTTLSGMLLAMTAPESVDMVVSSLGEADVLVGKLRTSVANGGSLYVNPAAIEGGAITALLSTSSTEGAWECTPSALWSTDILNPAKLFETTGTADSPEGLKFYGITFDDSKIITLTDINATTEYFGVALKIKLDRVEELFNVPDSAFPDEGYWEEDNTIMFPIITMWDEPEQLSADQLALIDWMK
;
A
#
# COMPACT_ATOMS: atom_id res chain seq x y z
N MET A 1 4.25 -29.17 -22.34
CA MET A 1 4.73 -30.06 -21.26
C MET A 1 6.17 -29.76 -20.84
N LYS A 2 7.22 -29.95 -21.66
CA LYS A 2 8.61 -29.58 -21.26
C LYS A 2 8.79 -28.12 -20.81
N MET A 3 8.15 -27.14 -21.46
CA MET A 3 8.11 -25.74 -20.97
C MET A 3 7.11 -25.51 -19.82
N ILE A 4 6.12 -26.38 -19.61
CA ILE A 4 5.07 -26.15 -18.59
C ILE A 4 5.61 -26.47 -17.18
N LYS A 5 6.73 -27.20 -17.07
CA LYS A 5 7.52 -27.30 -15.84
C LYS A 5 8.62 -26.23 -15.72
N SER A 6 8.75 -25.27 -16.67
CA SER A 6 9.39 -23.97 -16.38
C SER A 6 8.46 -23.04 -15.58
N LYS A 7 7.39 -23.58 -14.98
CA LYS A 7 6.81 -23.09 -13.71
C LYS A 7 7.75 -23.30 -12.51
N ILE A 8 8.87 -24.02 -12.68
CA ILE A 8 10.10 -23.89 -11.88
C ILE A 8 10.93 -22.66 -12.36
N ALA A 9 10.29 -21.70 -13.03
CA ALA A 9 10.48 -20.30 -12.69
C ALA A 9 10.15 -20.16 -11.19
N ALA A 10 11.10 -20.29 -10.26
CA ALA A 10 12.29 -19.44 -10.16
C ALA A 10 11.89 -17.99 -10.45
N THR A 11 12.03 -17.13 -9.45
CA THR A 11 11.54 -15.76 -9.50
C THR A 11 10.00 -15.61 -9.45
N LEU A 12 9.16 -16.65 -9.38
CA LEU A 12 7.80 -16.45 -8.83
C LEU A 12 7.89 -16.14 -7.32
N ALA A 13 8.75 -16.86 -6.60
CA ALA A 13 9.11 -16.60 -5.19
C ALA A 13 9.96 -15.32 -4.96
N LEU A 14 10.28 -14.55 -6.01
CA LEU A 14 11.05 -13.29 -5.91
C LEU A 14 10.32 -12.11 -6.58
N ALA A 15 9.56 -12.37 -7.66
CA ALA A 15 8.74 -11.42 -8.40
C ALA A 15 7.24 -11.48 -8.10
N ALA A 16 6.72 -12.37 -7.23
CA ALA A 16 5.46 -12.07 -6.55
C ALA A 16 5.59 -10.82 -5.65
N VAL A 17 6.81 -10.48 -5.23
CA VAL A 17 7.13 -9.24 -4.50
C VAL A 17 7.72 -8.16 -5.43
N PHE A 18 8.49 -8.52 -6.46
CA PHE A 18 9.03 -7.55 -7.44
C PHE A 18 8.06 -7.11 -8.55
N ALA A 19 7.08 -7.92 -8.97
CA ALA A 19 6.14 -7.59 -10.06
C ALA A 19 4.82 -6.97 -9.58
N LEU A 20 4.65 -6.73 -8.27
CA LEU A 20 3.64 -5.79 -7.78
C LEU A 20 4.01 -4.32 -8.08
N MET A 21 5.18 -4.06 -8.67
CA MET A 21 5.63 -2.74 -9.11
C MET A 21 5.27 -2.37 -10.57
N THR A 22 4.28 -3.03 -11.20
CA THR A 22 3.53 -2.49 -12.37
C THR A 22 2.11 -3.08 -12.48
N GLY A 23 1.08 -2.27 -12.20
CA GLY A 23 -0.34 -2.40 -12.64
C GLY A 23 -1.10 -3.74 -12.45
N CYS A 24 -2.15 -3.77 -11.60
CA CYS A 24 -3.02 -4.96 -11.44
C CYS A 24 -4.45 -4.66 -10.89
N PRO A 25 -5.55 -5.28 -11.42
CA PRO A 25 -6.94 -5.12 -10.94
C PRO A 25 -7.64 -6.39 -10.36
N ASN A 26 -8.73 -6.21 -9.56
CA ASN A 26 -9.79 -7.07 -8.90
C ASN A 26 -9.80 -8.64 -8.96
N PRO A 27 -10.67 -9.40 -8.21
CA PRO A 27 -11.35 -9.09 -6.91
C PRO A 27 -11.05 -9.76 -5.53
N SER A 28 -11.78 -9.28 -4.50
CA SER A 28 -12.31 -9.89 -3.22
C SER A 28 -11.45 -10.47 -2.05
N THR A 29 -11.44 -9.75 -0.89
CA THR A 29 -11.61 -10.18 0.55
C THR A 29 -10.48 -10.74 1.50
N THR A 30 -10.18 -9.98 2.58
CA THR A 30 -10.02 -10.27 4.07
C THR A 30 -8.98 -11.21 4.77
N ASP A 31 -8.33 -10.65 5.83
CA ASP A 31 -8.01 -11.10 7.23
C ASP A 31 -6.90 -12.10 7.69
N ASN A 32 -6.52 -12.04 9.01
CA ASN A 32 -5.14 -11.89 9.62
C ASN A 32 -4.68 -13.02 10.64
N ASN A 33 -3.61 -13.02 11.51
CA ASN A 33 -2.81 -11.97 12.24
C ASN A 33 -1.54 -12.48 13.08
N THR A 34 -0.98 -11.66 14.04
CA THR A 34 -0.11 -11.94 15.27
C THR A 34 1.42 -11.53 15.32
N ASP A 35 2.00 -11.24 16.53
CA ASP A 35 3.17 -10.30 16.82
C ASP A 35 3.81 -10.39 18.30
N PRO A 36 4.97 -9.76 18.70
CA PRO A 36 5.73 -9.99 19.99
C PRO A 36 6.01 -8.77 20.99
N GLU A 37 6.92 -8.98 21.99
CA GLU A 37 7.42 -8.14 23.14
C GLU A 37 6.49 -7.14 23.89
N ALA A 38 6.00 -7.55 25.09
CA ALA A 38 5.65 -6.74 26.28
C ALA A 38 4.98 -5.36 26.05
N THR A 39 4.05 -5.34 25.11
CA THR A 39 3.44 -4.15 24.52
C THR A 39 2.45 -3.43 25.45
N LEU A 40 1.80 -2.37 24.95
CA LEU A 40 0.69 -1.72 25.68
C LEU A 40 -0.49 -2.69 25.91
N ALA A 41 -0.71 -3.67 25.01
CA ALA A 41 -1.66 -4.76 25.21
C ALA A 41 -1.28 -5.64 26.42
N GLU A 42 -0.01 -6.05 26.54
CA GLU A 42 0.42 -6.83 27.69
C GLU A 42 0.30 -6.04 29.00
N GLN A 43 0.54 -4.72 28.99
CA GLN A 43 0.33 -3.89 30.19
C GLN A 43 -1.12 -3.93 30.67
N VAL A 44 -2.11 -3.78 29.78
CA VAL A 44 -3.52 -3.77 30.18
C VAL A 44 -4.00 -5.17 30.59
N VAL A 45 -3.52 -6.24 29.96
CA VAL A 45 -3.80 -7.63 30.39
C VAL A 45 -3.18 -7.95 31.76
N ASN A 46 -2.01 -7.38 32.08
CA ASN A 46 -1.40 -7.48 33.40
C ASN A 46 -2.18 -6.69 34.47
N GLU A 47 -2.76 -5.55 34.11
CA GLU A 47 -3.67 -4.79 34.99
C GLU A 47 -4.98 -5.54 35.24
N LEU A 48 -5.60 -6.12 34.21
CA LEU A 48 -6.78 -6.98 34.32
C LEU A 48 -6.52 -8.18 35.24
N GLY A 49 -5.41 -8.89 35.06
CA GLY A 49 -5.02 -9.99 35.94
C GLY A 49 -4.83 -9.57 37.40
N SER A 50 -4.38 -8.34 37.62
CA SER A 50 -4.22 -7.75 38.96
C SER A 50 -5.58 -7.36 39.58
N ALA A 51 -6.50 -6.80 38.79
CA ALA A 51 -7.85 -6.46 39.22
C ALA A 51 -8.67 -7.72 39.61
N LEU A 52 -8.58 -8.79 38.81
CA LEU A 52 -9.18 -10.10 39.11
C LEU A 52 -8.61 -10.72 40.39
N ALA A 53 -7.30 -10.61 40.63
CA ALA A 53 -6.66 -11.12 41.84
C ALA A 53 -6.95 -10.30 43.11
N ALA A 54 -7.37 -9.04 42.97
CA ALA A 54 -7.65 -8.12 44.09
C ALA A 54 -9.12 -8.08 44.54
N ALA A 55 -10.02 -8.82 43.86
CA ALA A 55 -11.46 -8.70 44.06
C ALA A 55 -11.95 -9.26 45.43
N PRO A 56 -12.74 -8.51 46.23
CA PRO A 56 -13.23 -8.98 47.53
C PRO A 56 -14.21 -10.16 47.42
N ALA A 57 -13.85 -11.31 48.01
CA ALA A 57 -14.54 -12.57 47.76
C ALA A 57 -15.91 -12.74 48.48
N ALA A 58 -16.99 -12.58 47.72
CA ALA A 58 -18.28 -13.23 48.01
C ALA A 58 -18.52 -14.41 47.04
N SER A 59 -18.60 -14.10 45.74
CA SER A 59 -18.86 -14.99 44.60
C SER A 59 -17.58 -15.59 43.98
N ILE A 60 -16.49 -14.81 43.90
CA ILE A 60 -15.19 -15.25 43.35
C ILE A 60 -14.51 -16.23 44.34
N ARG A 61 -14.92 -17.50 44.26
CA ARG A 61 -14.30 -18.63 44.95
C ARG A 61 -13.99 -19.82 44.03
N ALA A 62 -14.16 -19.61 42.72
CA ALA A 62 -13.96 -20.59 41.66
C ALA A 62 -12.99 -20.11 40.54
N VAL A 63 -12.47 -18.88 40.64
CA VAL A 63 -11.46 -18.33 39.72
C VAL A 63 -10.14 -18.25 40.49
N GLY A 64 -9.40 -19.35 40.52
CA GLY A 64 -8.06 -19.42 41.08
C GLY A 64 -6.99 -18.87 40.12
N SER A 65 -5.72 -18.97 40.52
CA SER A 65 -4.55 -18.58 39.71
C SER A 65 -4.64 -19.07 38.27
N ASP A 66 -5.07 -20.31 38.10
CA ASP A 66 -5.02 -21.05 36.84
C ASP A 66 -6.13 -20.55 35.89
N GLN A 67 -7.30 -20.19 36.42
CA GLN A 67 -8.35 -19.53 35.64
C GLN A 67 -8.04 -18.06 35.36
N ILE A 68 -7.37 -17.32 36.27
CA ILE A 68 -6.87 -15.97 35.96
C ILE A 68 -5.82 -16.04 34.84
N ALA A 69 -4.93 -17.04 34.86
CA ALA A 69 -3.96 -17.27 33.80
C ALA A 69 -4.65 -17.61 32.46
N ALA A 70 -5.69 -18.45 32.46
CA ALA A 70 -6.48 -18.75 31.26
C ALA A 70 -7.23 -17.52 30.70
N ILE A 71 -7.80 -16.68 31.57
CA ILE A 71 -8.44 -15.41 31.18
C ILE A 71 -7.42 -14.44 30.58
N LYS A 72 -6.24 -14.30 31.20
CA LYS A 72 -5.14 -13.49 30.65
C LYS A 72 -4.67 -14.03 29.29
N ALA A 73 -4.47 -15.34 29.16
CA ALA A 73 -4.04 -15.95 27.91
C ALA A 73 -5.06 -15.73 26.78
N ALA A 74 -6.36 -15.88 27.07
CA ALA A 74 -7.43 -15.60 26.11
C ALA A 74 -7.54 -14.10 25.77
N ALA A 75 -7.30 -13.20 26.74
CA ALA A 75 -7.19 -11.76 26.49
C ALA A 75 -6.01 -11.44 25.56
N THR A 76 -4.79 -11.89 25.88
CA THR A 76 -3.60 -11.72 25.02
C THR A 76 -3.83 -12.29 23.62
N ALA A 77 -4.34 -13.52 23.52
CA ALA A 77 -4.60 -14.17 22.24
C ALA A 77 -5.62 -13.42 21.38
N ARG A 78 -6.63 -12.78 22.00
CA ARG A 78 -7.60 -11.95 21.26
C ARG A 78 -6.99 -10.62 20.80
N ILE A 79 -6.20 -9.96 21.64
CA ILE A 79 -5.53 -8.70 21.25
C ILE A 79 -4.50 -8.95 20.15
N ALA A 80 -3.83 -10.11 20.16
CA ALA A 80 -3.01 -10.55 19.04
C ALA A 80 -3.85 -10.83 17.77
N ALA A 81 -4.97 -11.55 17.88
CA ALA A 81 -5.85 -11.87 16.75
C ALA A 81 -6.50 -10.62 16.10
N ASP A 82 -6.87 -9.62 16.90
CA ASP A 82 -7.42 -8.35 16.44
C ASP A 82 -6.34 -7.38 15.90
N GLY A 83 -5.04 -7.76 15.93
CA GLY A 83 -3.94 -6.98 15.33
C GLY A 83 -3.38 -5.87 16.20
N LEU A 84 -3.59 -5.99 17.51
CA LEU A 84 -3.44 -4.91 18.48
C LEU A 84 -2.35 -5.20 19.51
N ALA A 85 -1.51 -6.20 19.26
CA ALA A 85 -0.35 -6.56 20.08
C ALA A 85 0.60 -5.35 20.22
N ALA A 86 1.43 -5.00 19.23
CA ALA A 86 2.31 -3.82 19.26
C ALA A 86 1.59 -2.45 19.24
N SER A 87 0.25 -2.41 19.13
CA SER A 87 -0.49 -1.14 19.07
C SER A 87 -0.27 -0.28 20.33
N GLN A 88 -0.37 1.03 20.16
CA GLN A 88 -0.41 2.01 21.25
C GLN A 88 -1.76 2.73 21.38
N GLU A 89 -2.80 2.20 20.73
CA GLU A 89 -4.14 2.78 20.64
C GLU A 89 -5.11 2.11 21.62
N LEU A 90 -5.24 2.70 22.82
CA LEU A 90 -6.02 2.15 23.93
C LEU A 90 -7.49 1.91 23.58
N ASP A 91 -8.06 2.74 22.71
CA ASP A 91 -9.43 2.67 22.20
C ASP A 91 -9.72 1.45 21.33
N LYS A 92 -8.68 0.76 20.83
CA LYS A 92 -8.78 -0.53 20.15
C LYS A 92 -8.36 -1.69 21.05
N ILE A 93 -7.24 -1.53 21.78
CA ILE A 93 -6.65 -2.56 22.64
C ILE A 93 -7.60 -3.00 23.76
N LEU A 94 -8.25 -2.06 24.45
CA LEU A 94 -9.10 -2.36 25.61
C LEU A 94 -10.39 -3.11 25.26
N PRO A 95 -11.14 -2.76 24.19
CA PRO A 95 -12.23 -3.59 23.67
C PRO A 95 -11.80 -5.03 23.39
N SER A 96 -10.66 -5.22 22.71
CA SER A 96 -10.14 -6.55 22.37
C SER A 96 -9.76 -7.37 23.61
N MET A 97 -9.12 -6.73 24.61
CA MET A 97 -8.83 -7.33 25.91
C MET A 97 -10.09 -7.90 26.57
N ILE A 98 -11.21 -7.17 26.52
CA ILE A 98 -12.48 -7.59 27.12
C ILE A 98 -13.09 -8.77 26.35
N ALA A 99 -13.08 -8.73 25.02
CA ALA A 99 -13.57 -9.83 24.19
C ALA A 99 -12.78 -11.14 24.42
N GLY A 100 -11.45 -11.05 24.57
CA GLY A 100 -10.61 -12.21 24.86
C GLY A 100 -10.73 -12.71 26.29
N ALA A 101 -10.77 -11.81 27.27
CA ALA A 101 -11.05 -12.16 28.66
C ALA A 101 -12.36 -12.94 28.78
N ALA A 102 -13.38 -12.56 28.00
CA ALA A 102 -14.65 -13.25 27.94
C ALA A 102 -14.57 -14.66 27.35
N ALA A 103 -13.82 -14.84 26.25
CA ALA A 103 -13.56 -16.16 25.66
C ALA A 103 -12.87 -17.12 26.65
N GLY A 104 -12.03 -16.60 27.55
CA GLY A 104 -11.41 -17.35 28.65
C GLY A 104 -12.37 -17.84 29.74
N THR A 105 -13.62 -17.32 29.81
CA THR A 105 -14.59 -17.69 30.86
C THR A 105 -15.37 -18.98 30.61
N GLN A 106 -15.17 -19.67 29.49
CA GLN A 106 -16.01 -20.81 29.07
C GLN A 106 -16.16 -21.91 30.12
N ASN A 107 -15.09 -22.21 30.87
CA ASN A 107 -15.07 -23.23 31.93
C ASN A 107 -15.58 -22.75 33.30
N LEU A 108 -16.06 -21.50 33.41
CA LEU A 108 -16.60 -20.94 34.65
C LEU A 108 -18.13 -21.09 34.74
N GLY A 109 -18.64 -21.25 35.95
CA GLY A 109 -20.08 -21.11 36.22
C GLY A 109 -20.55 -19.67 36.02
N ASN A 110 -21.77 -19.49 35.51
CA ASN A 110 -22.29 -18.23 34.98
C ASN A 110 -22.14 -17.01 35.92
N ALA A 111 -22.36 -17.16 37.23
CA ALA A 111 -22.12 -16.08 38.19
C ALA A 111 -20.66 -15.58 38.21
N ALA A 112 -19.68 -16.48 38.09
CA ALA A 112 -18.28 -16.11 38.00
C ALA A 112 -17.91 -15.53 36.61
N LYS A 113 -18.68 -15.81 35.55
CA LYS A 113 -18.54 -15.10 34.27
C LYS A 113 -18.99 -13.65 34.40
N ALA A 114 -20.15 -13.41 35.02
CA ALA A 114 -20.68 -12.07 35.25
C ALA A 114 -19.70 -11.18 36.03
N ASP A 115 -19.13 -11.70 37.13
CA ASP A 115 -18.08 -11.03 37.90
C ASP A 115 -16.87 -10.65 37.02
N VAL A 116 -16.42 -11.54 36.14
CA VAL A 116 -15.28 -11.29 35.22
C VAL A 116 -15.62 -10.20 34.21
N PHE A 117 -16.84 -10.13 33.66
CA PHE A 117 -17.23 -9.07 32.73
C PHE A 117 -17.27 -7.69 33.41
N GLU A 118 -17.84 -7.61 34.62
CA GLU A 118 -17.86 -6.39 35.41
C GLU A 118 -16.44 -5.89 35.74
N ILE A 119 -15.56 -6.80 36.19
CA ILE A 119 -14.16 -6.48 36.50
C ILE A 119 -13.38 -6.12 35.22
N SER A 120 -13.67 -6.74 34.07
CA SER A 120 -12.98 -6.43 32.80
C SER A 120 -13.33 -5.04 32.28
N ALA A 121 -14.63 -4.69 32.26
CA ALA A 121 -15.10 -3.35 31.91
C ALA A 121 -14.53 -2.29 32.85
N LYS A 122 -14.57 -2.55 34.17
CA LYS A 122 -13.97 -1.68 35.18
C LYS A 122 -12.46 -1.48 34.94
N SER A 123 -11.71 -2.57 34.82
CA SER A 123 -10.26 -2.55 34.66
C SER A 123 -9.86 -1.79 33.41
N ALA A 124 -10.60 -1.91 32.31
CA ALA A 124 -10.35 -1.14 31.10
C ALA A 124 -10.54 0.37 31.30
N LEU A 125 -11.65 0.79 31.91
CA LEU A 125 -11.93 2.21 32.16
C LEU A 125 -10.95 2.82 33.17
N GLU A 126 -10.56 2.09 34.20
CA GLU A 126 -9.50 2.50 35.16
C GLU A 126 -8.11 2.53 34.49
N SER A 127 -7.84 1.63 33.55
CA SER A 127 -6.61 1.57 32.76
C SER A 127 -6.47 2.74 31.76
N MET A 128 -7.58 3.17 31.18
CA MET A 128 -7.68 4.35 30.31
C MET A 128 -7.66 5.67 31.06
N GLY A 129 -8.30 5.72 32.23
CA GLY A 129 -8.35 6.91 33.10
C GLY A 129 -7.03 7.25 33.81
N LYS A 130 -5.89 6.72 33.34
CA LYS A 130 -4.55 7.02 33.86
C LYS A 130 -3.95 8.24 33.15
N PRO A 131 -3.38 9.24 33.88
CA PRO A 131 -2.85 10.46 33.27
C PRO A 131 -1.84 10.23 32.14
N GLU A 132 -0.97 9.24 32.27
CA GLU A 132 0.08 8.89 31.31
C GLU A 132 -0.44 8.27 30.00
N ARG A 133 -1.70 7.83 29.96
CA ARG A 133 -2.36 7.24 28.77
C ARG A 133 -3.29 8.19 28.04
N LYS A 134 -3.43 9.45 28.50
CA LYS A 134 -4.31 10.46 27.89
C LYS A 134 -4.03 10.73 26.39
N ALA A 135 -2.79 10.50 25.93
CA ALA A 135 -2.37 10.67 24.54
C ALA A 135 -2.09 9.34 23.82
N LYS A 136 -2.75 8.24 24.24
CA LYS A 136 -2.62 6.89 23.68
C LYS A 136 -3.92 6.44 23.00
N LEU A 137 -4.53 7.32 22.22
CA LEU A 137 -5.70 7.01 21.39
C LEU A 137 -5.31 7.05 19.91
N SER A 138 -6.04 6.33 19.06
CA SER A 138 -5.93 6.42 17.61
C SER A 138 -6.06 7.87 17.12
N SER A 139 -5.42 8.21 16.00
CA SER A 139 -5.51 9.57 15.43
C SER A 139 -6.97 9.98 15.19
N GLY A 140 -7.31 11.22 15.58
CA GLY A 140 -8.67 11.76 15.50
C GLY A 140 -9.70 11.15 16.49
N LYS A 141 -9.35 10.14 17.31
CA LYS A 141 -10.27 9.56 18.29
C LYS A 141 -10.25 10.32 19.62
N THR A 142 -11.43 10.50 20.19
CA THR A 142 -11.65 11.16 21.47
C THR A 142 -11.75 10.16 22.61
N LEU A 143 -11.60 10.63 23.86
CA LEU A 143 -11.90 9.83 25.05
C LEU A 143 -13.38 9.35 25.07
N THR A 144 -14.29 10.06 24.39
CA THR A 144 -15.68 9.64 24.19
C THR A 144 -15.79 8.40 23.30
N ASP A 145 -15.08 8.36 22.18
CA ASP A 145 -15.05 7.20 21.27
C ASP A 145 -14.47 5.97 21.97
N ALA A 146 -13.40 6.18 22.74
CA ALA A 146 -12.69 5.14 23.48
C ALA A 146 -13.55 4.48 24.56
N VAL A 147 -14.26 5.27 25.38
CA VAL A 147 -15.28 4.76 26.31
C VAL A 147 -16.37 4.01 25.55
N GLY A 148 -16.79 4.54 24.39
CA GLY A 148 -17.77 3.92 23.51
C GLY A 148 -17.45 2.47 23.17
N SER A 149 -16.27 2.24 22.61
CA SER A 149 -15.82 0.90 22.17
C SER A 149 -15.60 -0.07 23.34
N ILE A 150 -15.22 0.42 24.53
CA ILE A 150 -15.04 -0.41 25.73
C ILE A 150 -16.38 -1.00 26.19
N SER A 151 -17.44 -0.19 26.20
CA SER A 151 -18.80 -0.65 26.54
C SER A 151 -19.33 -1.64 25.51
N GLU A 152 -19.12 -1.36 24.22
CA GLU A 152 -19.50 -2.21 23.09
C GLU A 152 -18.99 -3.65 23.28
N ALA A 153 -17.67 -3.82 23.46
CA ALA A 153 -17.07 -5.13 23.69
C ALA A 153 -17.54 -5.79 25.00
N SER A 154 -17.79 -5.01 26.05
CA SER A 154 -18.31 -5.51 27.32
C SER A 154 -19.72 -6.09 27.18
N VAL A 155 -20.58 -5.47 26.37
CA VAL A 155 -21.92 -5.97 26.06
C VAL A 155 -21.85 -7.20 25.15
N THR A 156 -20.96 -7.21 24.15
CA THR A 156 -20.73 -8.37 23.27
C THR A 156 -20.33 -9.60 24.09
N ALA A 157 -19.37 -9.43 25.00
CA ALA A 157 -18.89 -10.47 25.92
C ALA A 157 -20.03 -11.11 26.71
N VAL A 158 -20.90 -10.30 27.33
CA VAL A 158 -22.02 -10.77 28.15
C VAL A 158 -23.06 -11.53 27.30
N VAL A 159 -23.48 -10.97 26.16
CA VAL A 159 -24.56 -11.51 25.30
C VAL A 159 -24.17 -12.82 24.61
N ALA A 160 -22.87 -13.02 24.36
CA ALA A 160 -22.32 -14.27 23.83
C ALA A 160 -22.13 -15.36 24.90
N SER A 161 -21.84 -14.98 26.15
CA SER A 161 -21.29 -15.92 27.16
C SER A 161 -22.28 -16.39 28.24
N LEU A 162 -23.43 -15.72 28.39
CA LEU A 162 -24.45 -16.01 29.40
C LEU A 162 -25.81 -16.39 28.79
N PRO A 163 -26.59 -17.26 29.46
CA PRO A 163 -27.98 -17.50 29.07
C PRO A 163 -28.82 -16.23 29.33
N PRO A 164 -29.90 -15.97 28.57
CA PRO A 164 -30.48 -14.63 28.50
C PRO A 164 -30.95 -14.06 29.85
N ALA A 165 -31.59 -14.87 30.69
CA ALA A 165 -32.08 -14.43 32.01
C ALA A 165 -30.96 -13.98 32.98
N GLU A 166 -29.73 -14.45 32.80
CA GLU A 166 -28.56 -14.08 33.60
C GLU A 166 -27.75 -12.96 32.91
N ALA A 167 -27.78 -12.92 31.57
CA ALA A 167 -27.20 -11.84 30.78
C ALA A 167 -27.81 -10.48 31.13
N VAL A 168 -29.15 -10.36 31.26
CA VAL A 168 -29.83 -9.08 31.60
C VAL A 168 -29.26 -8.45 32.88
N ALA A 169 -29.06 -9.26 33.94
CA ALA A 169 -28.50 -8.79 35.20
C ALA A 169 -27.03 -8.34 35.06
N SER A 170 -26.22 -9.10 34.31
CA SER A 170 -24.81 -8.78 34.07
C SER A 170 -24.63 -7.54 33.19
N LEU A 171 -25.49 -7.34 32.19
CA LEU A 171 -25.52 -6.12 31.36
C LEU A 171 -25.81 -4.87 32.17
N LYS A 172 -26.78 -4.94 33.09
CA LYS A 172 -27.13 -3.84 34.00
C LYS A 172 -25.96 -3.50 34.94
N ALA A 173 -25.24 -4.52 35.43
CA ALA A 173 -24.05 -4.32 36.26
C ALA A 173 -22.89 -3.65 35.49
N VAL A 174 -22.55 -4.16 34.30
CA VAL A 174 -21.53 -3.59 33.39
C VAL A 174 -21.86 -2.12 33.06
N SER A 175 -23.12 -1.84 32.68
CA SER A 175 -23.60 -0.48 32.42
C SER A 175 -23.41 0.46 33.62
N ASN A 176 -23.83 0.03 34.82
CA ASN A 176 -23.72 0.83 36.04
C ASN A 176 -22.26 1.12 36.40
N VAL A 177 -21.37 0.14 36.23
CA VAL A 177 -19.93 0.29 36.45
C VAL A 177 -19.30 1.25 35.44
N THR A 178 -19.67 1.17 34.15
CA THR A 178 -19.20 2.10 33.12
C THR A 178 -19.50 3.55 33.50
N VAL A 179 -20.76 3.86 33.80
CA VAL A 179 -21.16 5.22 34.22
C VAL A 179 -20.43 5.62 35.50
N THR A 180 -20.34 4.73 36.49
CA THR A 180 -19.72 5.04 37.79
C THR A 180 -18.23 5.36 37.67
N VAL A 181 -17.45 4.62 36.87
CA VAL A 181 -16.01 4.86 36.69
C VAL A 181 -15.76 6.12 35.87
N VAL A 182 -16.49 6.33 34.76
CA VAL A 182 -16.35 7.51 33.89
C VAL A 182 -16.62 8.82 34.65
N TYR A 183 -17.67 8.87 35.48
CA TYR A 183 -17.98 10.05 36.29
C TYR A 183 -17.10 10.21 37.56
N ALA A 184 -16.38 9.16 37.98
CA ALA A 184 -15.49 9.22 39.15
C ALA A 184 -14.02 9.51 38.79
N ASN A 185 -13.59 9.16 37.57
CA ASN A 185 -12.22 9.36 37.13
C ASN A 185 -11.99 10.80 36.61
N ALA A 186 -10.99 11.49 37.16
CA ALA A 186 -10.70 12.90 36.85
C ALA A 186 -10.17 13.18 35.43
N VAL A 187 -9.80 12.16 34.64
CA VAL A 187 -9.45 12.29 33.22
C VAL A 187 -10.70 12.16 32.34
N LEU A 188 -11.62 11.27 32.72
CA LEU A 188 -12.82 10.93 31.93
C LEU A 188 -14.04 11.82 32.25
N SER A 189 -14.12 12.37 33.46
CA SER A 189 -15.28 13.16 33.92
C SER A 189 -15.53 14.45 33.12
N ALA A 190 -14.52 14.93 32.36
CA ALA A 190 -14.65 16.08 31.47
C ALA A 190 -15.39 15.79 30.15
N VAL A 191 -15.62 14.52 29.81
CA VAL A 191 -16.32 14.07 28.58
C VAL A 191 -17.49 13.12 28.86
N ALA A 192 -17.91 13.00 30.13
CA ALA A 192 -18.75 11.91 30.63
C ALA A 192 -20.08 11.76 29.88
N ASP A 193 -20.80 12.86 29.62
CA ASP A 193 -22.11 12.86 28.97
C ASP A 193 -22.05 12.27 27.56
N SER A 194 -21.11 12.77 26.73
CA SER A 194 -20.87 12.30 25.38
C SER A 194 -20.31 10.88 25.35
N ALA A 195 -19.41 10.55 26.29
CA ALA A 195 -18.84 9.22 26.44
C ALA A 195 -19.91 8.15 26.78
N VAL A 196 -20.84 8.45 27.70
CA VAL A 196 -21.95 7.55 28.05
C VAL A 196 -22.97 7.46 26.92
N SER A 197 -23.26 8.56 26.22
CA SER A 197 -24.08 8.58 25.00
C SER A 197 -23.58 7.56 23.96
N VAL A 198 -22.34 7.70 23.50
CA VAL A 198 -21.74 6.83 22.47
C VAL A 198 -21.62 5.37 22.96
N SER A 199 -21.30 5.18 24.25
CA SER A 199 -21.30 3.88 24.92
C SER A 199 -22.63 3.14 24.82
N VAL A 200 -23.76 3.80 25.11
CA VAL A 200 -25.07 3.15 25.05
C VAL A 200 -25.50 2.92 23.60
N THR A 201 -25.24 3.87 22.69
CA THR A 201 -25.55 3.70 21.26
C THR A 201 -24.88 2.46 20.66
N LYS A 202 -23.57 2.26 20.90
CA LYS A 202 -22.84 1.07 20.47
C LYS A 202 -23.34 -0.22 21.15
N SER A 203 -23.66 -0.15 22.44
CA SER A 203 -24.19 -1.29 23.20
C SER A 203 -25.52 -1.82 22.66
N VAL A 204 -26.36 -0.94 22.13
CA VAL A 204 -27.67 -1.30 21.53
C VAL A 204 -27.45 -1.98 20.17
N ALA A 205 -26.55 -1.46 19.32
CA ALA A 205 -26.15 -2.08 18.04
C ALA A 205 -25.59 -3.52 18.21
N VAL A 206 -24.88 -3.78 19.30
CA VAL A 206 -24.40 -5.12 19.67
C VAL A 206 -25.55 -6.07 20.04
N LEU A 207 -26.58 -5.60 20.74
CA LEU A 207 -27.75 -6.43 21.08
C LEU A 207 -28.55 -6.80 19.83
N GLU A 208 -28.71 -5.86 18.89
CA GLU A 208 -29.40 -6.08 17.61
C GLU A 208 -28.72 -7.14 16.75
N SER A 209 -27.41 -7.02 16.53
CA SER A 209 -26.64 -7.96 15.70
C SER A 209 -26.69 -9.37 16.30
N ASN A 210 -26.58 -9.50 17.62
CA ASN A 210 -26.76 -10.77 18.33
C ASN A 210 -28.21 -11.31 18.24
N ALA A 211 -29.23 -10.45 18.26
CA ALA A 211 -30.61 -10.86 18.05
C ALA A 211 -30.83 -11.36 16.61
N LYS A 212 -30.31 -10.66 15.59
CA LYS A 212 -30.34 -11.12 14.19
C LYS A 212 -29.73 -12.51 14.05
N VAL A 213 -28.56 -12.79 14.67
CA VAL A 213 -27.94 -14.14 14.67
C VAL A 213 -28.83 -15.19 15.34
N LYS A 214 -29.35 -14.94 16.55
CA LYS A 214 -30.16 -15.93 17.30
C LYS A 214 -31.53 -16.21 16.65
N SER A 215 -32.10 -15.22 15.97
CA SER A 215 -33.39 -15.29 15.25
C SER A 215 -33.40 -16.19 14.00
N VAL A 216 -32.29 -16.85 13.66
CA VAL A 216 -32.21 -17.90 12.63
C VAL A 216 -32.46 -19.29 13.24
N GLY A 217 -32.41 -19.43 14.57
CA GLY A 217 -32.42 -20.73 15.27
C GLY A 217 -33.62 -21.02 16.17
N SER A 218 -34.06 -20.11 17.05
CA SER A 218 -35.09 -20.44 18.05
C SER A 218 -35.86 -19.27 18.65
N ASN A 219 -37.03 -19.60 19.21
CA ASN A 219 -38.13 -18.75 19.69
C ASN A 219 -37.81 -17.97 21.00
N THR A 220 -36.75 -17.16 21.02
CA THR A 220 -36.15 -16.56 22.25
C THR A 220 -36.15 -15.02 22.32
N ASP A 221 -36.72 -14.33 21.33
CA ASP A 221 -36.53 -12.89 21.10
C ASP A 221 -36.97 -11.97 22.24
N VAL A 222 -37.97 -12.38 23.04
CA VAL A 222 -38.45 -11.67 24.25
C VAL A 222 -37.29 -11.27 25.16
N SER A 223 -36.32 -12.16 25.34
CA SER A 223 -35.20 -11.95 26.25
C SER A 223 -34.16 -10.92 25.79
N MET A 224 -34.13 -10.56 24.49
CA MET A 224 -33.29 -9.46 23.99
C MET A 224 -34.00 -8.11 24.13
N LYS A 225 -35.34 -8.07 24.01
CA LYS A 225 -36.18 -6.91 24.37
C LYS A 225 -35.99 -6.53 25.84
N ASP A 226 -36.01 -7.52 26.73
CA ASP A 226 -35.72 -7.32 28.17
C ASP A 226 -34.25 -6.89 28.44
N ALA A 227 -33.29 -7.36 27.63
CA ALA A 227 -31.88 -7.00 27.76
C ALA A 227 -31.60 -5.54 27.32
N VAL A 228 -32.21 -5.08 26.24
CA VAL A 228 -32.17 -3.66 25.84
C VAL A 228 -32.75 -2.81 26.96
N ALA A 229 -33.96 -3.13 27.44
CA ALA A 229 -34.60 -2.41 28.53
C ALA A 229 -33.72 -2.34 29.79
N GLY A 230 -33.06 -3.45 30.18
CA GLY A 230 -32.17 -3.51 31.33
C GLY A 230 -30.90 -2.65 31.24
N ILE A 231 -30.30 -2.50 30.04
CA ILE A 231 -29.18 -1.56 29.83
C ILE A 231 -29.67 -0.13 29.98
N LEU A 232 -30.81 0.21 29.37
CA LEU A 232 -31.37 1.57 29.38
C LEU A 232 -31.76 1.99 30.81
N GLU A 233 -32.46 1.11 31.53
CA GLU A 233 -32.86 1.32 32.93
C GLU A 233 -31.63 1.52 33.83
N GLY A 234 -30.58 0.70 33.68
CA GLY A 234 -29.32 0.86 34.44
C GLY A 234 -28.61 2.17 34.13
N SER A 235 -28.37 2.44 32.83
CA SER A 235 -27.73 3.67 32.35
C SER A 235 -28.42 4.92 32.89
N MET A 236 -29.74 5.01 32.73
CA MET A 236 -30.51 6.17 33.15
C MET A 236 -30.62 6.28 34.67
N SER A 237 -30.75 5.17 35.40
CA SER A 237 -30.76 5.17 36.88
C SER A 237 -29.44 5.66 37.47
N ALA A 238 -28.30 5.34 36.85
CA ALA A 238 -26.99 5.84 37.29
C ALA A 238 -26.82 7.34 37.00
N VAL A 239 -27.28 7.81 35.83
CA VAL A 239 -27.21 9.23 35.44
C VAL A 239 -28.23 10.10 36.21
N ALA A 240 -29.36 9.54 36.66
CA ALA A 240 -30.32 10.21 37.54
C ALA A 240 -29.68 10.76 38.84
N VAL A 241 -28.64 10.08 39.35
CA VAL A 241 -27.88 10.49 40.55
C VAL A 241 -26.80 11.55 40.22
N LYS A 242 -26.63 11.92 38.95
CA LYS A 242 -25.57 12.83 38.45
C LYS A 242 -26.07 14.04 37.65
N GLY A 243 -27.26 13.98 37.05
CA GLY A 243 -28.02 15.16 36.60
C GLY A 243 -27.99 15.49 35.10
N SER A 244 -27.36 14.71 34.23
CA SER A 244 -27.30 15.00 32.77
C SER A 244 -28.08 13.99 31.92
N LEU A 245 -29.42 14.02 32.02
CA LEU A 245 -30.28 12.97 31.43
C LEU A 245 -30.72 13.22 29.98
N VAL A 246 -30.93 14.47 29.56
CA VAL A 246 -31.64 14.77 28.29
C VAL A 246 -30.80 14.36 27.08
N SER A 247 -29.49 14.66 27.09
CA SER A 247 -28.52 14.26 26.07
C SER A 247 -28.39 12.73 25.94
N VAL A 248 -28.31 12.04 27.08
CA VAL A 248 -28.25 10.57 27.13
C VAL A 248 -29.55 9.96 26.60
N SER A 249 -30.71 10.47 27.01
CA SER A 249 -32.03 10.04 26.53
C SER A 249 -32.21 10.21 25.01
N THR A 250 -31.80 11.33 24.41
CA THR A 250 -31.86 11.46 22.94
C THR A 250 -31.01 10.39 22.26
N SER A 251 -29.77 10.21 22.72
CA SER A 251 -28.79 9.27 22.14
C SER A 251 -29.25 7.81 22.22
N VAL A 252 -29.83 7.44 23.37
CA VAL A 252 -30.47 6.14 23.64
C VAL A 252 -31.55 5.83 22.60
N ASN A 253 -32.46 6.78 22.38
CA ASN A 253 -33.64 6.53 21.56
C ASN A 253 -33.32 6.61 20.05
N THR A 254 -32.34 7.42 19.65
CA THR A 254 -31.82 7.40 18.26
C THR A 254 -31.10 6.10 17.94
N ALA A 255 -30.37 5.51 18.89
CA ALA A 255 -29.76 4.19 18.70
C ALA A 255 -30.82 3.12 18.42
N LEU A 256 -31.87 3.05 19.26
CA LEU A 256 -32.94 2.07 19.09
C LEU A 256 -33.81 2.31 17.85
N ALA A 257 -33.84 3.52 17.30
CA ALA A 257 -34.50 3.80 16.02
C ALA A 257 -33.71 3.27 14.81
N ASN A 258 -32.38 3.42 14.82
CA ASN A 258 -31.49 2.94 13.74
C ASN A 258 -31.43 1.40 13.63
N ALA A 259 -31.79 0.72 14.71
CA ALA A 259 -31.73 -0.72 14.91
C ALA A 259 -32.61 -1.60 14.01
N ALA A 260 -33.73 -1.05 13.53
CA ALA A 260 -35.01 -1.77 13.57
C ALA A 260 -35.32 -2.74 12.41
N MET A 261 -34.42 -2.87 11.43
CA MET A 261 -34.80 -3.10 10.02
C MET A 261 -35.22 -4.53 9.57
N ASP A 262 -35.39 -5.54 10.45
CA ASP A 262 -35.70 -6.92 9.98
C ASP A 262 -36.74 -7.75 10.77
N LYS A 263 -36.76 -7.74 12.11
CA LYS A 263 -37.47 -8.81 12.89
C LYS A 263 -38.21 -8.40 14.16
N ILE A 264 -38.21 -7.13 14.54
CA ILE A 264 -39.10 -6.61 15.59
C ILE A 264 -40.03 -5.61 14.91
N SER A 265 -41.31 -5.53 15.32
CA SER A 265 -42.19 -4.50 14.76
C SER A 265 -41.71 -3.12 15.20
N ALA A 266 -41.74 -2.13 14.31
CA ALA A 266 -41.32 -0.77 14.67
C ALA A 266 -42.16 -0.19 15.82
N ALA A 267 -43.42 -0.61 15.94
CA ALA A 267 -44.29 -0.36 17.10
C ALA A 267 -43.73 -0.96 18.41
N ASP A 268 -43.35 -2.25 18.42
CA ASP A 268 -42.75 -2.92 19.58
C ASP A 268 -41.45 -2.24 20.06
N MET A 269 -40.66 -1.72 19.13
CA MET A 269 -39.40 -1.04 19.44
C MET A 269 -39.64 0.34 20.03
N VAL A 270 -40.47 1.16 19.36
CA VAL A 270 -40.94 2.46 19.86
C VAL A 270 -41.47 2.32 21.28
N SER A 271 -42.28 1.29 21.54
CA SER A 271 -42.81 1.00 22.87
C SER A 271 -41.72 0.77 23.92
N VAL A 272 -40.71 -0.06 23.62
CA VAL A 272 -39.60 -0.36 24.55
C VAL A 272 -38.77 0.89 24.87
N SER A 273 -38.40 1.69 23.85
CA SER A 273 -37.68 2.96 24.05
C SER A 273 -38.39 3.88 25.04
N VAL A 274 -39.70 4.05 24.82
CA VAL A 274 -40.51 5.05 25.51
C VAL A 274 -40.80 4.61 26.94
N SER A 275 -41.26 3.38 27.18
CA SER A 275 -41.53 2.91 28.54
C SER A 275 -40.27 2.84 29.41
N ALA A 276 -39.12 2.45 28.85
CA ALA A 276 -37.85 2.46 29.59
C ALA A 276 -37.41 3.88 29.95
N SER A 277 -37.50 4.83 29.00
CA SER A 277 -37.13 6.23 29.23
C SER A 277 -38.04 6.91 30.25
N VAL A 278 -39.36 6.65 30.19
CA VAL A 278 -40.35 7.16 31.13
C VAL A 278 -40.10 6.60 32.54
N SER A 279 -39.99 5.28 32.67
CA SER A 279 -39.84 4.60 33.97
C SER A 279 -38.59 5.07 34.73
N ALA A 280 -37.46 5.25 34.04
CA ALA A 280 -36.25 5.77 34.65
C ALA A 280 -36.36 7.27 35.03
N SER A 281 -37.14 8.05 34.29
CA SER A 281 -37.35 9.48 34.56
C SER A 281 -38.30 9.77 35.73
N ILE A 282 -39.19 8.84 36.08
CA ILE A 282 -40.31 9.05 37.03
C ILE A 282 -39.86 9.40 38.46
N SER A 283 -38.61 9.11 38.81
CA SER A 283 -38.01 9.45 40.11
C SER A 283 -37.53 10.92 40.23
N LEU A 284 -37.61 11.71 39.16
CA LEU A 284 -37.04 13.06 39.03
C LEU A 284 -38.08 14.16 39.25
N GLU A 285 -37.64 15.43 39.28
CA GLU A 285 -38.54 16.58 39.23
C GLU A 285 -39.25 16.66 37.86
N GLU A 286 -40.52 17.07 37.88
CA GLU A 286 -41.45 17.06 36.73
C GLU A 286 -40.90 17.74 35.47
N ALA A 287 -40.15 18.85 35.61
CA ALA A 287 -39.53 19.54 34.48
C ALA A 287 -38.51 18.68 33.71
N TYR A 288 -37.78 17.81 34.41
CA TYR A 288 -36.85 16.86 33.77
C TYR A 288 -37.58 15.65 33.19
N GLN A 289 -38.66 15.18 33.83
CA GLN A 289 -39.55 14.14 33.26
C GLN A 289 -40.07 14.59 31.88
N GLN A 290 -40.62 15.80 31.79
CA GLN A 290 -41.13 16.36 30.54
C GLN A 290 -40.03 16.56 29.47
N ALA A 291 -38.81 16.94 29.87
CA ALA A 291 -37.69 17.12 28.94
C ALA A 291 -37.18 15.78 28.38
N VAL A 292 -37.00 14.77 29.24
CA VAL A 292 -36.61 13.41 28.85
C VAL A 292 -37.69 12.77 27.97
N LEU A 293 -38.97 12.91 28.31
CA LEU A 293 -40.08 12.38 27.52
C LEU A 293 -40.11 12.95 26.09
N LYS A 294 -40.02 14.28 25.94
CA LYS A 294 -40.02 14.93 24.62
C LYS A 294 -38.83 14.51 23.77
N ALA A 295 -37.64 14.44 24.36
CA ALA A 295 -36.42 13.97 23.70
C ALA A 295 -36.55 12.50 23.25
N SER A 296 -37.13 11.64 24.10
CA SER A 296 -37.31 10.21 23.80
C SER A 296 -38.28 9.98 22.64
N LEU A 297 -39.43 10.65 22.64
CA LEU A 297 -40.45 10.52 21.60
C LEU A 297 -39.98 11.05 20.24
N ALA A 298 -39.31 12.21 20.22
CA ALA A 298 -38.79 12.78 18.98
C ALA A 298 -37.73 11.87 18.31
N ALA A 299 -36.91 11.19 19.12
CA ALA A 299 -35.89 10.28 18.64
C ALA A 299 -36.45 8.90 18.24
N ALA A 300 -37.39 8.33 19.02
CA ALA A 300 -38.03 7.05 18.71
C ALA A 300 -38.90 7.11 17.43
N LEU A 301 -39.50 8.27 17.12
CA LEU A 301 -40.32 8.51 15.93
C LEU A 301 -39.53 9.12 14.75
N SER A 302 -38.19 9.05 14.77
CA SER A 302 -37.35 9.56 13.68
C SER A 302 -37.56 8.79 12.36
N GLY A 303 -37.76 7.48 12.42
CA GLY A 303 -38.00 6.60 11.27
C GLY A 303 -39.46 6.48 10.79
N VAL A 304 -40.32 7.44 11.15
CA VAL A 304 -41.75 7.38 10.77
C VAL A 304 -42.00 7.84 9.33
N SER A 305 -42.91 7.15 8.65
CA SER A 305 -43.24 7.32 7.23
C SER A 305 -44.76 7.28 7.00
N THR A 306 -45.21 7.62 5.80
CA THR A 306 -46.64 7.52 5.42
C THR A 306 -47.23 6.12 5.53
N ALA A 307 -46.40 5.07 5.54
CA ALA A 307 -46.83 3.67 5.56
C ALA A 307 -47.00 3.09 6.98
N ASN A 308 -46.44 3.73 8.01
CA ASN A 308 -46.42 3.21 9.39
C ASN A 308 -46.77 4.26 10.47
N ALA A 309 -47.14 5.49 10.07
CA ALA A 309 -47.42 6.62 10.96
C ALA A 309 -48.41 6.33 12.09
N ASP A 310 -49.55 5.70 11.79
CA ASP A 310 -50.61 5.41 12.76
C ASP A 310 -50.15 4.36 13.79
N ASP A 311 -49.52 3.27 13.34
CA ASP A 311 -49.04 2.19 14.21
C ASP A 311 -47.93 2.64 15.17
N LEU A 312 -46.95 3.42 14.69
CA LEU A 312 -45.89 3.97 15.55
C LEU A 312 -46.42 5.02 16.52
N ALA A 313 -47.34 5.88 16.08
CA ALA A 313 -47.94 6.91 16.95
C ALA A 313 -48.74 6.28 18.10
N LYS A 314 -49.54 5.24 17.80
CA LYS A 314 -50.26 4.45 18.81
C LYS A 314 -49.31 3.79 19.79
N ALA A 315 -48.32 3.05 19.29
CA ALA A 315 -47.34 2.37 20.14
C ALA A 315 -46.55 3.33 21.04
N ALA A 316 -46.23 4.53 20.56
CA ALA A 316 -45.60 5.58 21.35
C ALA A 316 -46.49 6.05 22.51
N VAL A 317 -47.76 6.40 22.25
CA VAL A 317 -48.64 6.94 23.31
C VAL A 317 -49.07 5.84 24.29
N GLN A 318 -49.28 4.61 23.81
CA GLN A 318 -49.58 3.43 24.63
C GLN A 318 -48.43 3.08 25.58
N ALA A 319 -47.19 3.22 25.13
CA ALA A 319 -46.00 3.00 25.97
C ALA A 319 -45.80 4.04 27.07
N VAL A 320 -46.24 5.29 26.86
CA VAL A 320 -46.31 6.29 27.93
C VAL A 320 -47.45 5.94 28.90
N ALA A 321 -48.65 5.69 28.39
CA ALA A 321 -49.83 5.38 29.22
C ALA A 321 -49.64 4.13 30.09
N GLY A 322 -49.04 3.07 29.55
CA GLY A 322 -48.80 1.79 30.24
C GLY A 322 -47.55 1.74 31.12
N SER A 323 -46.94 2.89 31.47
CA SER A 323 -45.78 2.94 32.36
C SER A 323 -46.19 3.23 33.81
N ASP A 324 -45.68 2.42 34.76
CA ASP A 324 -46.05 2.49 36.18
C ASP A 324 -45.84 3.89 36.79
N ASN A 325 -46.92 4.49 37.32
CA ASN A 325 -46.97 5.82 37.97
C ASN A 325 -46.84 7.05 37.05
N VAL A 326 -47.16 6.94 35.76
CA VAL A 326 -47.29 8.11 34.87
C VAL A 326 -48.45 9.02 35.26
N SER A 327 -48.30 10.33 35.05
CA SER A 327 -49.35 11.33 35.23
C SER A 327 -50.07 11.67 33.92
N SER A 328 -51.34 12.05 34.01
CA SER A 328 -52.16 12.54 32.89
C SER A 328 -51.46 13.65 32.09
N ALA A 329 -50.82 14.59 32.77
CA ALA A 329 -50.04 15.68 32.15
C ALA A 329 -48.89 15.18 31.25
N LEU A 330 -48.22 14.08 31.60
CA LEU A 330 -47.19 13.47 30.74
C LEU A 330 -47.80 12.82 29.50
N VAL A 331 -48.99 12.21 29.60
CA VAL A 331 -49.70 11.62 28.44
C VAL A 331 -50.14 12.70 27.44
N VAL A 332 -50.63 13.85 27.92
CA VAL A 332 -50.97 15.02 27.08
C VAL A 332 -49.73 15.56 26.33
N ILE A 333 -48.61 15.64 27.04
CA ILE A 333 -47.31 16.04 26.47
C ILE A 333 -46.82 15.01 25.45
N ALA A 334 -47.06 13.72 25.68
CA ALA A 334 -46.71 12.67 24.74
C ALA A 334 -47.53 12.78 23.46
N ALA A 335 -48.86 12.82 23.54
CA ALA A 335 -49.75 12.86 22.37
C ALA A 335 -49.43 14.05 21.44
N SER A 336 -49.21 15.24 22.00
CA SER A 336 -48.83 16.43 21.21
C SER A 336 -47.43 16.30 20.57
N GLN A 337 -46.43 15.83 21.31
CA GLN A 337 -45.09 15.59 20.74
C GLN A 337 -45.09 14.49 19.65
N ILE A 338 -45.91 13.46 19.81
CA ILE A 338 -46.09 12.37 18.84
C ILE A 338 -46.68 12.93 17.54
N THR A 339 -47.84 13.57 17.59
CA THR A 339 -48.47 14.17 16.39
C THR A 339 -47.53 15.14 15.69
N ALA A 340 -46.75 15.93 16.44
CA ALA A 340 -45.81 16.88 15.84
C ALA A 340 -44.69 16.17 15.08
N THR A 341 -44.10 15.15 15.68
CA THR A 341 -42.99 14.39 15.06
C THR A 341 -43.46 13.66 13.81
N VAL A 342 -44.66 13.08 13.84
CA VAL A 342 -45.28 12.43 12.68
C VAL A 342 -45.62 13.43 11.57
N LYS A 343 -46.14 14.62 11.92
CA LYS A 343 -46.44 15.69 10.96
C LYS A 343 -45.17 16.22 10.27
N VAL A 344 -44.05 16.35 10.99
CA VAL A 344 -42.75 16.74 10.40
C VAL A 344 -42.18 15.65 9.48
N ASN A 345 -42.08 14.42 9.98
CA ASN A 345 -41.28 13.37 9.32
C ASN A 345 -42.06 12.64 8.21
N ALA A 346 -43.35 12.37 8.42
CA ALA A 346 -44.19 11.62 7.48
C ALA A 346 -45.17 12.48 6.68
N ASN A 347 -45.38 13.75 7.06
CA ASN A 347 -46.46 14.60 6.53
C ASN A 347 -47.84 13.91 6.63
N VAL A 348 -48.09 13.24 7.77
CA VAL A 348 -49.37 12.61 8.13
C VAL A 348 -49.94 13.31 9.35
N GLU A 349 -51.25 13.57 9.33
CA GLU A 349 -51.99 14.15 10.45
C GLU A 349 -52.61 13.04 11.30
N ILE A 350 -52.12 12.85 12.53
CA ILE A 350 -52.73 11.95 13.51
C ILE A 350 -53.76 12.73 14.32
N THR A 351 -55.00 12.26 14.35
CA THR A 351 -56.12 12.99 14.96
C THR A 351 -56.15 12.87 16.48
N SER A 352 -56.69 13.89 17.14
CA SER A 352 -56.98 13.92 18.57
C SER A 352 -57.78 12.69 19.01
N THR A 353 -58.80 12.28 18.24
CA THR A 353 -59.59 11.07 18.51
C THR A 353 -58.76 9.78 18.46
N ALA A 354 -57.80 9.66 17.54
CA ALA A 354 -56.94 8.48 17.43
C ALA A 354 -55.97 8.36 18.63
N MET A 355 -55.43 9.49 19.10
CA MET A 355 -54.59 9.51 20.31
C MET A 355 -55.36 9.13 21.57
N THR A 356 -56.54 9.73 21.81
CA THR A 356 -57.33 9.41 23.01
C THR A 356 -57.77 7.94 23.03
N ALA A 357 -58.20 7.38 21.90
CA ALA A 357 -58.58 5.97 21.79
C ALA A 357 -57.40 5.03 22.05
N ALA A 358 -56.20 5.36 21.57
CA ALA A 358 -55.01 4.56 21.81
C ALA A 358 -54.64 4.49 23.31
N VAL A 359 -54.81 5.58 24.06
CA VAL A 359 -54.63 5.59 25.53
C VAL A 359 -55.72 4.73 26.21
N GLU A 360 -56.98 4.83 25.79
CA GLU A 360 -58.11 4.03 26.33
C GLU A 360 -57.92 2.51 26.16
N GLU A 361 -57.25 2.08 25.09
CA GLU A 361 -56.85 0.67 24.87
C GLU A 361 -55.82 0.16 25.89
N THR A 362 -55.12 1.03 26.63
CA THR A 362 -54.07 0.67 27.60
C THR A 362 -54.49 0.96 29.05
N ASP A 363 -55.01 2.15 29.33
CA ASP A 363 -55.54 2.55 30.64
C ASP A 363 -56.78 3.44 30.45
N SER A 364 -57.95 2.88 30.77
CA SER A 364 -59.23 3.56 30.62
C SER A 364 -59.47 4.67 31.64
N ASP A 365 -58.86 4.59 32.82
CA ASP A 365 -59.04 5.58 33.89
C ASP A 365 -58.14 6.80 33.60
N LEU A 366 -56.91 6.57 33.14
CA LEU A 366 -55.98 7.60 32.66
C LEU A 366 -56.48 8.28 31.38
N ALA A 367 -57.11 7.54 30.46
CA ALA A 367 -57.78 8.10 29.29
C ALA A 367 -58.96 9.01 29.66
N ALA A 368 -59.75 8.62 30.68
CA ALA A 368 -60.86 9.43 31.18
C ALA A 368 -60.40 10.72 31.88
N GLU A 369 -59.19 10.75 32.47
CA GLU A 369 -58.60 11.96 33.04
C GLU A 369 -57.98 12.87 31.97
N ALA A 370 -57.16 12.33 31.06
CA ALA A 370 -56.37 13.10 30.10
C ALA A 370 -57.10 13.45 28.77
N GLY A 371 -58.20 12.77 28.45
CA GLY A 371 -58.75 12.72 27.08
C GLY A 371 -59.20 14.04 26.46
N SER A 372 -59.56 15.06 27.27
CA SER A 372 -59.89 16.40 26.77
C SER A 372 -58.64 17.22 26.45
N ASP A 373 -57.65 17.16 27.34
CA ASP A 373 -56.41 17.93 27.21
C ASP A 373 -55.52 17.37 26.09
N ILE A 374 -55.58 16.04 25.85
CA ILE A 374 -55.01 15.39 24.66
C ILE A 374 -55.59 16.01 23.38
N ALA A 375 -56.89 16.26 23.32
CA ALA A 375 -57.54 16.78 22.11
C ALA A 375 -57.10 18.22 21.79
N ASP A 376 -57.18 19.11 22.78
CA ASP A 376 -56.74 20.51 22.64
C ASP A 376 -55.25 20.60 22.26
N ALA A 377 -54.40 19.75 22.84
CA ALA A 377 -52.96 19.74 22.58
C ALA A 377 -52.58 19.16 21.20
N VAL A 378 -53.36 18.20 20.66
CA VAL A 378 -53.14 17.62 19.33
C VAL A 378 -53.63 18.55 18.22
N ASP A 379 -54.82 19.14 18.35
CA ASP A 379 -55.37 20.04 17.32
C ASP A 379 -54.55 21.34 17.16
N ALA A 380 -53.88 21.79 18.23
CA ALA A 380 -52.91 22.88 18.19
C ALA A 380 -51.68 22.57 17.31
N VAL A 381 -51.20 21.33 17.28
CA VAL A 381 -50.08 20.88 16.42
C VAL A 381 -50.51 20.80 14.96
N LEU A 382 -51.72 20.27 14.70
CA LEU A 382 -52.25 20.15 13.34
C LEU A 382 -52.42 21.52 12.67
N THR A 383 -52.64 22.59 13.44
CA THR A 383 -52.76 23.97 12.93
C THR A 383 -51.44 24.76 12.80
N GLU A 384 -50.29 24.24 13.22
CA GLU A 384 -48.98 24.91 13.12
C GLU A 384 -48.37 24.87 11.69
N THR A 385 -47.60 25.91 11.30
CA THR A 385 -46.79 25.96 10.05
C THR A 385 -45.29 26.08 10.32
N ALA A 386 -44.48 25.35 9.54
CA ALA A 386 -43.03 25.23 9.76
C ALA A 386 -42.19 26.41 9.20
N PRO A 387 -41.08 26.80 9.85
CA PRO A 387 -40.17 27.81 9.31
C PRO A 387 -39.53 27.43 7.98
N VAL A 388 -39.51 28.35 7.01
CA VAL A 388 -38.82 28.19 5.72
C VAL A 388 -37.49 28.91 5.77
N VAL A 389 -36.39 28.21 5.49
CA VAL A 389 -35.01 28.70 5.69
C VAL A 389 -34.15 28.56 4.43
N SER A 390 -33.41 29.61 4.09
CA SER A 390 -32.27 29.57 3.15
C SER A 390 -30.98 30.03 3.84
N VAL A 391 -29.81 29.60 3.35
CA VAL A 391 -28.53 29.75 4.05
C VAL A 391 -27.42 30.26 3.13
N SER A 392 -26.48 31.04 3.67
CA SER A 392 -25.31 31.55 2.94
C SER A 392 -24.14 31.87 3.89
N ALA A 393 -22.93 31.94 3.34
CA ALA A 393 -21.70 32.37 4.03
C ALA A 393 -21.03 33.51 3.24
N SER A 394 -20.55 34.54 3.95
CA SER A 394 -19.95 35.73 3.35
C SER A 394 -18.72 36.20 4.13
N PRO A 395 -17.51 36.18 3.54
CA PRO A 395 -17.15 35.51 2.28
C PRO A 395 -17.17 33.97 2.39
N SER A 396 -17.33 33.26 1.27
CA SER A 396 -17.27 31.78 1.21
C SER A 396 -15.85 31.22 0.99
N LYS A 397 -14.90 32.07 0.57
CA LYS A 397 -13.45 31.76 0.62
C LYS A 397 -12.69 32.90 1.31
N LEU A 398 -11.77 32.54 2.19
CA LEU A 398 -10.82 33.43 2.84
C LEU A 398 -9.43 33.31 2.22
N THR A 399 -8.70 34.43 2.21
CA THR A 399 -7.27 34.54 1.89
C THR A 399 -6.48 35.20 3.03
N ALA A 400 -7.07 35.28 4.22
CA ALA A 400 -6.44 35.70 5.46
C ALA A 400 -7.31 35.25 6.64
N ALA A 401 -6.74 35.18 7.84
CA ALA A 401 -7.50 35.00 9.07
C ALA A 401 -8.57 36.10 9.18
N GLY A 402 -9.83 35.72 9.37
CA GLY A 402 -10.95 36.63 9.15
C GLY A 402 -12.28 36.13 9.69
N THR A 403 -13.24 37.06 9.80
CA THR A 403 -14.60 36.74 10.23
C THR A 403 -15.49 36.48 9.01
N VAL A 404 -16.13 35.32 8.97
CA VAL A 404 -17.20 35.01 8.00
C VAL A 404 -18.55 35.16 8.69
N THR A 405 -19.46 35.89 8.04
CA THR A 405 -20.87 35.95 8.45
C THR A 405 -21.61 34.75 7.87
N LEU A 406 -22.28 34.00 8.74
CA LEU A 406 -23.17 32.90 8.39
C LEU A 406 -24.61 33.41 8.53
N SER A 407 -25.33 33.48 7.41
CA SER A 407 -26.66 34.11 7.33
C SER A 407 -27.74 33.08 6.99
N ALA A 408 -28.82 33.10 7.77
CA ALA A 408 -30.03 32.32 7.54
C ALA A 408 -31.22 33.27 7.33
N ASP A 409 -31.78 33.28 6.12
CA ASP A 409 -33.01 34.00 5.83
C ASP A 409 -34.23 33.12 6.15
N ILE A 410 -35.18 33.66 6.90
CA ILE A 410 -36.24 32.91 7.58
C ILE A 410 -37.60 33.52 7.25
N THR A 411 -38.48 32.72 6.67
CA THR A 411 -39.85 33.10 6.27
C THR A 411 -40.88 32.10 6.81
N ALA A 412 -42.17 32.47 6.76
CA ALA A 412 -43.31 31.63 7.16
C ALA A 412 -43.27 31.04 8.60
N ALA A 413 -42.70 31.79 9.56
CA ALA A 413 -42.53 31.35 10.96
C ALA A 413 -43.12 32.33 11.99
N THR A 414 -43.35 31.87 13.23
CA THR A 414 -43.88 32.68 14.34
C THR A 414 -43.01 32.55 15.60
N ASP A 415 -42.30 33.64 15.93
CA ASP A 415 -41.30 33.77 17.03
C ASP A 415 -40.33 32.58 17.10
N THR A 416 -39.15 32.70 16.47
CA THR A 416 -38.26 31.56 16.23
C THR A 416 -37.09 31.43 17.20
N GLU A 417 -36.75 30.17 17.48
CA GLU A 417 -35.46 29.75 18.04
C GLU A 417 -34.53 29.34 16.88
N ILE A 418 -33.24 29.65 16.98
CA ILE A 418 -32.22 29.39 15.96
C ILE A 418 -31.01 28.75 16.64
N LEU A 419 -30.32 27.84 15.96
CA LEU A 419 -29.05 27.27 16.42
C LEU A 419 -28.12 26.97 15.22
N TRP A 420 -26.87 27.41 15.30
CA TRP A 420 -25.79 27.06 14.39
C TRP A 420 -24.81 26.07 15.02
N SER A 421 -24.27 25.15 14.22
CA SER A 421 -23.24 24.19 14.60
C SER A 421 -22.16 24.04 13.51
N GLN A 422 -20.99 23.53 13.90
CA GLN A 422 -19.94 23.08 12.97
C GLN A 422 -20.08 21.56 12.76
N LEU A 423 -19.81 21.11 11.53
CA LEU A 423 -19.84 19.70 11.13
C LEU A 423 -18.43 19.12 10.96
N SER A 424 -17.51 19.88 10.35
CA SER A 424 -16.12 19.47 10.12
C SER A 424 -15.21 20.68 9.84
N GLY A 425 -13.90 20.41 9.73
CA GLY A 425 -12.83 21.42 9.66
C GLY A 425 -12.17 21.69 11.02
N PRO A 426 -11.13 22.55 11.08
CA PRO A 426 -10.52 22.99 12.34
C PRO A 426 -11.56 23.61 13.29
N SER A 427 -11.41 23.49 14.60
CA SER A 427 -12.47 23.88 15.55
C SER A 427 -12.59 25.40 15.70
N VAL A 428 -13.75 25.98 15.38
CA VAL A 428 -13.99 27.44 15.46
C VAL A 428 -15.24 27.80 16.27
N ALA A 429 -15.09 28.76 17.17
CA ALA A 429 -16.19 29.27 17.98
C ALA A 429 -17.20 30.09 17.15
N ILE A 430 -18.47 29.66 17.16
CA ILE A 430 -19.57 30.34 16.47
C ILE A 430 -20.15 31.43 17.39
N SER A 431 -19.87 32.70 17.07
CA SER A 431 -20.45 33.86 17.75
C SER A 431 -21.85 34.16 17.22
N ASN A 432 -22.78 34.54 18.11
CA ASN A 432 -24.21 34.73 17.82
C ASN A 432 -24.90 33.48 17.21
N ALA A 433 -24.44 32.27 17.59
CA ALA A 433 -24.95 30.99 17.11
C ALA A 433 -26.45 30.75 17.32
N THR A 434 -27.15 31.55 18.14
CA THR A 434 -28.59 31.48 18.36
C THR A 434 -29.40 32.53 17.55
N THR A 435 -28.84 33.04 16.46
CA THR A 435 -29.44 34.12 15.66
C THR A 435 -29.37 33.86 14.16
N ALA A 436 -30.16 34.62 13.39
CA ALA A 436 -30.18 34.57 11.92
C ALA A 436 -28.87 35.06 11.25
N SER A 437 -27.97 35.71 12.01
CA SER A 437 -26.67 36.19 11.54
C SER A 437 -25.59 35.82 12.54
N ALA A 438 -25.11 34.59 12.41
CA ALA A 438 -23.96 34.09 13.17
C ALA A 438 -22.65 34.54 12.52
N SER A 439 -21.55 34.39 13.24
CA SER A 439 -20.21 34.78 12.78
C SER A 439 -19.16 33.82 13.31
N VAL A 440 -18.25 33.41 12.44
CA VAL A 440 -17.12 32.52 12.76
C VAL A 440 -15.82 33.23 12.48
N SER A 441 -14.87 33.17 13.42
CA SER A 441 -13.54 33.78 13.26
C SER A 441 -12.55 32.67 12.92
N ILE A 442 -12.30 32.50 11.62
CA ILE A 442 -11.44 31.47 11.06
C ILE A 442 -9.99 31.99 11.06
N THR A 443 -9.06 31.20 11.58
CA THR A 443 -7.66 31.64 11.82
C THR A 443 -6.60 30.64 11.37
N GLU A 444 -7.00 29.42 10.98
CA GLU A 444 -6.12 28.34 10.52
C GLU A 444 -6.54 27.94 9.10
N ALA A 445 -5.59 27.67 8.19
CA ALA A 445 -5.94 27.25 6.83
C ALA A 445 -6.68 25.89 6.84
N GLY A 446 -7.66 25.73 5.95
CA GLY A 446 -8.49 24.52 5.87
C GLY A 446 -9.91 24.78 5.36
N ASN A 447 -10.68 23.71 5.19
CA ASN A 447 -12.08 23.76 4.79
C ASN A 447 -13.00 23.53 6.00
N TYR A 448 -14.06 24.32 6.10
CA TYR A 448 -14.99 24.37 7.23
C TYR A 448 -16.43 24.14 6.78
N PHE A 449 -17.18 23.31 7.49
CA PHE A 449 -18.59 23.03 7.18
C PHE A 449 -19.47 23.36 8.39
N PHE A 450 -20.57 24.07 8.14
CA PHE A 450 -21.51 24.54 9.18
C PHE A 450 -22.95 24.15 8.85
N SER A 451 -23.79 24.08 9.87
CA SER A 451 -25.24 23.84 9.78
C SER A 451 -26.02 24.88 10.59
N VAL A 452 -27.24 25.20 10.16
CA VAL A 452 -28.22 26.00 10.90
C VAL A 452 -29.52 25.22 11.06
N THR A 453 -30.18 25.37 12.20
CA THR A 453 -31.52 24.83 12.50
C THR A 453 -32.40 25.94 13.06
N VAL A 454 -33.66 26.01 12.63
CA VAL A 454 -34.65 27.04 13.00
C VAL A 454 -35.96 26.37 13.40
N LYS A 455 -36.57 26.80 14.51
CA LYS A 455 -37.78 26.20 15.11
C LYS A 455 -38.76 27.30 15.56
N ASN A 456 -40.07 27.05 15.54
CA ASN A 456 -41.04 27.90 16.24
C ASN A 456 -40.91 27.72 17.77
N LYS A 457 -40.75 28.81 18.53
CA LYS A 457 -40.43 28.82 19.97
C LYS A 457 -41.56 28.31 20.86
N THR A 458 -42.81 28.65 20.51
CA THR A 458 -44.03 28.13 21.16
C THR A 458 -44.64 26.96 20.40
N GLY A 459 -43.93 26.41 19.42
CA GLY A 459 -44.37 25.34 18.54
C GLY A 459 -43.41 24.16 18.53
N PHE A 460 -43.68 23.23 17.62
CA PHE A 460 -43.03 21.93 17.52
C PHE A 460 -42.27 21.75 16.19
N LEU A 461 -42.53 22.57 15.17
CA LEU A 461 -41.98 22.40 13.82
C LEU A 461 -40.63 23.12 13.63
N SER A 462 -39.73 22.55 12.82
CA SER A 462 -38.38 23.09 12.56
C SER A 462 -37.84 22.76 11.15
N THR A 463 -36.72 23.38 10.76
CA THR A 463 -36.02 23.18 9.47
C THR A 463 -34.50 23.39 9.62
N SER A 464 -33.69 22.68 8.83
CA SER A 464 -32.21 22.73 8.87
C SER A 464 -31.55 22.84 7.49
N LYS A 465 -30.35 23.46 7.40
CA LYS A 465 -29.55 23.70 6.17
C LYS A 465 -28.04 23.80 6.46
N THR A 466 -27.18 23.50 5.46
CA THR A 466 -25.71 23.48 5.58
C THR A 466 -24.98 24.45 4.63
N VAL A 467 -23.73 24.82 4.96
CA VAL A 467 -22.87 25.73 4.18
C VAL A 467 -21.36 25.45 4.40
N ASN A 468 -20.52 25.77 3.41
CA ASN A 468 -19.06 25.57 3.39
C ASN A 468 -18.31 26.92 3.37
N VAL A 469 -17.14 26.97 4.03
CA VAL A 469 -16.13 28.04 3.91
C VAL A 469 -14.73 27.42 3.73
N GLY A 470 -14.00 27.82 2.69
CA GLY A 470 -12.57 27.47 2.54
C GLY A 470 -11.63 28.61 2.97
N PHE A 471 -10.51 28.31 3.63
CA PHE A 471 -9.42 29.26 3.89
C PHE A 471 -8.10 28.69 3.37
N GLU A 472 -7.51 29.40 2.42
CA GLU A 472 -6.18 29.13 1.86
C GLU A 472 -5.31 30.36 2.11
N LEU A 473 -4.06 30.17 2.55
CA LEU A 473 -3.12 31.28 2.67
C LEU A 473 -2.59 31.62 1.26
N PRO A 474 -2.72 32.88 0.79
CA PRO A 474 -2.03 33.31 -0.41
C PRO A 474 -0.52 33.20 -0.16
N VAL A 475 0.22 32.81 -1.19
CA VAL A 475 1.69 32.83 -1.15
C VAL A 475 2.15 34.24 -0.79
N SER A 476 3.04 34.38 0.18
CA SER A 476 3.61 35.69 0.53
C SER A 476 4.28 36.32 -0.71
N SER A 477 4.16 37.63 -0.93
CA SER A 477 4.63 38.28 -2.16
C SER A 477 6.13 38.08 -2.44
N ASP A 478 6.93 37.89 -1.38
CA ASP A 478 8.35 37.55 -1.47
C ASP A 478 8.56 36.13 -2.03
N ALA A 479 7.75 35.15 -1.58
CA ALA A 479 7.80 33.77 -2.07
C ALA A 479 7.14 33.62 -3.44
N GLU A 480 6.06 34.36 -3.72
CA GLU A 480 5.39 34.37 -5.03
C GLU A 480 6.32 34.87 -6.14
N ALA A 481 7.10 35.93 -5.88
CA ALA A 481 8.15 36.38 -6.79
C ALA A 481 9.20 35.28 -7.05
N LEU A 482 9.62 34.56 -6.00
CA LEU A 482 10.60 33.48 -6.11
C LEU A 482 10.05 32.24 -6.84
N LEU A 483 8.76 31.88 -6.66
CA LEU A 483 8.10 30.84 -7.43
C LEU A 483 8.10 31.18 -8.93
N ASN A 484 7.71 32.41 -9.28
CA ASN A 484 7.71 32.88 -10.67
C ASN A 484 9.12 32.92 -11.28
N GLU A 485 10.14 33.35 -10.52
CA GLU A 485 11.54 33.28 -10.95
C GLU A 485 12.04 31.83 -11.12
N GLY A 486 11.55 30.88 -10.31
CA GLY A 486 11.86 29.45 -10.44
C GLY A 486 11.21 28.80 -11.65
N ILE A 487 9.95 29.12 -11.92
CA ILE A 487 9.20 28.71 -13.11
C ILE A 487 9.87 29.25 -14.38
N ALA A 488 10.24 30.54 -14.41
CA ALA A 488 10.96 31.14 -15.53
C ALA A 488 12.32 30.45 -15.78
N ALA A 489 13.04 30.08 -14.73
CA ALA A 489 14.27 29.30 -14.86
C ALA A 489 14.03 27.88 -15.44
N LEU A 490 12.92 27.23 -15.12
CA LEU A 490 12.53 25.96 -15.77
C LEU A 490 12.18 26.13 -17.26
N VAL A 491 11.54 27.24 -17.65
CA VAL A 491 11.28 27.62 -19.06
C VAL A 491 12.60 27.83 -19.80
N GLU A 492 13.59 28.47 -19.18
CA GLU A 492 14.93 28.67 -19.72
C GLU A 492 15.85 27.42 -19.63
N LYS A 493 15.34 26.30 -19.08
CA LYS A 493 16.08 25.04 -18.80
C LYS A 493 17.31 25.23 -17.89
N ASP A 494 17.29 26.22 -17.00
CA ASP A 494 18.23 26.41 -15.87
C ASP A 494 17.66 25.78 -14.58
N PHE A 495 17.74 24.46 -14.51
CA PHE A 495 17.29 23.64 -13.38
C PHE A 495 17.98 24.00 -12.06
N ASN A 496 19.25 24.41 -12.10
CA ASN A 496 20.01 24.82 -10.92
C ASN A 496 19.53 26.15 -10.34
N LEU A 497 19.25 27.15 -11.19
CA LEU A 497 18.60 28.38 -10.76
C LEU A 497 17.19 28.08 -10.24
N ALA A 498 16.40 27.29 -10.97
CA ALA A 498 15.04 26.91 -10.57
C ALA A 498 14.99 26.32 -9.16
N MET A 499 15.78 25.28 -8.88
CA MET A 499 15.88 24.67 -7.55
C MET A 499 16.29 25.68 -6.47
N THR A 500 17.25 26.56 -6.75
CA THR A 500 17.67 27.63 -5.83
C THR A 500 16.51 28.61 -5.53
N LYS A 501 15.65 28.89 -6.51
CA LYS A 501 14.48 29.76 -6.35
C LYS A 501 13.35 29.09 -5.57
N PHE A 502 13.05 27.82 -5.85
CA PHE A 502 12.04 27.08 -5.11
C PHE A 502 12.44 26.81 -3.67
N GLU A 503 13.71 26.51 -3.38
CA GLU A 503 14.20 26.44 -1.99
C GLU A 503 14.04 27.78 -1.27
N ALA A 504 14.41 28.89 -1.93
CA ALA A 504 14.25 30.24 -1.36
C ALA A 504 12.77 30.63 -1.16
N ALA A 505 11.86 30.17 -2.03
CA ALA A 505 10.42 30.36 -1.87
C ALA A 505 9.85 29.55 -0.69
N TYR A 506 10.30 28.30 -0.54
CA TYR A 506 9.98 27.47 0.62
C TYR A 506 10.47 28.10 1.92
N GLN A 507 11.75 28.46 2.03
CA GLN A 507 12.33 29.14 3.21
C GLN A 507 11.68 30.51 3.54
N LYS A 508 10.87 31.07 2.63
CA LYS A 508 10.10 32.31 2.84
C LYS A 508 8.68 32.08 3.34
N ASP A 509 8.10 30.91 3.08
CA ASP A 509 6.70 30.58 3.35
C ASP A 509 6.52 29.06 3.49
N GLU A 510 7.21 28.47 4.48
CA GLU A 510 7.27 27.01 4.71
C GLU A 510 5.89 26.39 5.02
N SER A 511 4.92 27.23 5.40
CA SER A 511 3.52 26.86 5.63
C SER A 511 2.65 26.80 4.37
N ASN A 512 3.16 27.25 3.21
CA ASN A 512 2.38 27.27 1.98
C ASN A 512 2.54 25.96 1.20
N SER A 513 1.43 25.42 0.69
CA SER A 513 1.43 24.19 -0.10
C SER A 513 2.16 24.36 -1.43
N GLN A 514 2.06 25.51 -2.10
CA GLN A 514 2.70 25.75 -3.40
C GLN A 514 4.23 25.76 -3.28
N THR A 515 4.77 26.45 -2.28
CA THR A 515 6.22 26.56 -2.07
C THR A 515 6.83 25.22 -1.68
N THR A 516 6.16 24.49 -0.79
CA THR A 516 6.54 23.13 -0.36
C THR A 516 6.50 22.15 -1.53
N PHE A 517 5.46 22.20 -2.37
CA PHE A 517 5.31 21.28 -3.51
C PHE A 517 6.40 21.48 -4.57
N TRP A 518 6.60 22.71 -5.04
CA TRP A 518 7.64 23.01 -6.04
C TRP A 518 9.04 22.66 -5.53
N TYR A 519 9.32 22.93 -4.24
CA TYR A 519 10.59 22.56 -3.63
C TYR A 519 10.75 21.05 -3.45
N ALA A 520 9.70 20.31 -3.08
CA ALA A 520 9.71 18.85 -2.98
C ALA A 520 10.00 18.19 -4.34
N PHE A 521 9.29 18.64 -5.39
CA PHE A 521 9.46 18.15 -6.77
C PHE A 521 10.89 18.36 -7.28
N MET A 522 11.46 19.56 -7.15
CA MET A 522 12.84 19.82 -7.59
C MET A 522 13.89 19.17 -6.65
N SER A 523 13.58 18.98 -5.37
CA SER A 523 14.44 18.24 -4.44
C SER A 523 14.57 16.77 -4.85
N LEU A 524 13.47 16.13 -5.28
CA LEU A 524 13.46 14.76 -5.81
C LEU A 524 14.37 14.61 -7.03
N VAL A 525 14.23 15.52 -8.00
CA VAL A 525 15.08 15.56 -9.21
C VAL A 525 16.56 15.77 -8.86
N SER A 526 16.86 16.57 -7.83
CA SER A 526 18.25 16.90 -7.46
C SER A 526 19.07 15.74 -6.87
N ILE A 527 18.46 14.59 -6.54
CA ILE A 527 19.12 13.42 -5.93
C ILE A 527 20.26 12.88 -6.79
N SER A 528 20.10 12.86 -8.11
CA SER A 528 21.15 12.46 -9.06
C SER A 528 22.39 13.36 -9.02
N THR A 529 22.28 14.55 -8.43
CA THR A 529 23.37 15.54 -8.31
C THR A 529 23.86 15.75 -6.88
N ASP A 530 23.38 14.94 -5.93
CA ASP A 530 23.87 14.99 -4.56
C ASP A 530 25.35 14.56 -4.48
N PRO A 531 26.21 15.21 -3.67
CA PRO A 531 27.63 14.87 -3.57
C PRO A 531 27.92 13.38 -3.35
N ASP A 532 27.11 12.66 -2.57
CA ASP A 532 27.36 11.23 -2.32
C ASP A 532 26.91 10.36 -3.51
N THR A 533 25.85 10.75 -4.25
CA THR A 533 25.49 10.13 -5.54
C THR A 533 26.57 10.37 -6.60
N VAL A 534 27.11 11.59 -6.69
CA VAL A 534 28.18 11.93 -7.64
C VAL A 534 29.47 11.16 -7.31
N SER A 535 29.74 10.95 -6.02
CA SER A 535 30.88 10.15 -5.54
C SER A 535 30.68 8.66 -5.83
N LEU A 536 29.48 8.10 -5.65
CA LEU A 536 29.15 6.73 -6.11
C LEU A 536 29.46 6.55 -7.60
N MET A 537 28.94 7.42 -8.47
CA MET A 537 29.09 7.29 -9.93
C MET A 537 30.55 7.37 -10.38
N LYS A 538 31.37 8.20 -9.72
CA LYS A 538 32.80 8.35 -10.03
C LYS A 538 33.67 7.30 -9.36
N ASP A 539 33.60 7.20 -8.04
CA ASP A 539 34.57 6.44 -7.26
C ASP A 539 34.28 4.94 -7.25
N ARG A 540 33.01 4.52 -7.38
CA ARG A 540 32.59 3.11 -7.41
C ARG A 540 32.32 2.55 -8.80
N ILE A 541 31.67 3.34 -9.66
CA ILE A 541 31.25 2.90 -11.01
C ILE A 541 32.26 3.33 -12.09
N GLY A 542 32.99 4.43 -11.89
CA GLY A 542 34.06 4.88 -12.78
C GLY A 542 33.67 5.87 -13.86
N MET A 543 32.46 6.44 -13.81
CA MET A 543 32.00 7.48 -14.74
C MET A 543 32.64 8.84 -14.39
N ALA A 544 33.89 9.04 -14.80
CA ALA A 544 34.68 10.22 -14.50
C ALA A 544 33.99 11.54 -14.92
N SER A 545 33.22 11.53 -16.01
CA SER A 545 32.49 12.71 -16.49
C SER A 545 31.19 13.02 -15.74
N TYR A 546 30.73 12.17 -14.80
CA TYR A 546 29.39 12.29 -14.22
C TYR A 546 29.13 13.69 -13.60
N PRO A 547 28.02 14.38 -13.95
CA PRO A 547 27.77 15.76 -13.53
C PRO A 547 27.62 15.96 -12.02
N GLY A 548 28.00 17.15 -11.56
CA GLY A 548 27.76 17.61 -10.17
C GLY A 548 26.70 18.69 -10.05
N ASN A 549 25.89 18.89 -11.09
CA ASN A 549 24.80 19.87 -11.16
C ASN A 549 23.79 19.45 -12.24
N MET A 550 22.56 19.95 -12.16
CA MET A 550 21.44 19.49 -13.00
C MET A 550 21.52 20.04 -14.43
N ASN A 551 22.04 21.26 -14.62
CA ASN A 551 22.20 21.87 -15.94
C ASN A 551 23.23 21.15 -16.82
N ASP A 552 24.18 20.45 -16.20
CA ASP A 552 25.11 19.55 -16.88
C ASP A 552 24.52 18.13 -16.98
N LEU A 553 23.76 17.64 -15.99
CA LEU A 553 23.09 16.34 -16.02
C LEU A 553 22.09 16.20 -17.17
N PHE A 554 21.22 17.20 -17.36
CA PHE A 554 20.24 17.26 -18.44
C PHE A 554 20.83 17.80 -19.76
N SER A 555 22.13 17.60 -19.98
CA SER A 555 22.84 18.01 -21.19
C SER A 555 23.72 16.89 -21.74
N ASP A 556 24.09 17.00 -23.02
CA ASP A 556 25.03 16.11 -23.70
C ASP A 556 26.49 16.27 -23.24
N LYS A 557 26.84 17.38 -22.56
CA LYS A 557 28.21 17.77 -22.21
C LYS A 557 29.05 16.70 -21.50
N TRP A 558 28.41 15.79 -20.77
CA TRP A 558 29.09 14.72 -20.01
C TRP A 558 29.19 13.39 -20.75
N PHE A 559 28.50 13.24 -21.89
CA PHE A 559 28.72 12.17 -22.86
C PHE A 559 29.94 12.52 -23.73
N ASN A 560 31.10 12.67 -23.09
CA ASN A 560 32.28 13.32 -23.68
C ASN A 560 33.35 12.36 -24.22
N ALA A 561 33.08 11.05 -24.21
CA ALA A 561 33.93 10.02 -24.81
C ALA A 561 33.26 9.42 -26.06
N LYS A 562 34.06 9.19 -27.10
CA LYS A 562 33.61 8.66 -28.40
C LYS A 562 33.87 7.18 -28.49
N TYR A 563 32.84 6.43 -28.89
CA TYR A 563 32.94 5.01 -29.17
C TYR A 563 32.35 4.77 -30.56
N TYR A 564 33.06 4.01 -31.38
CA TYR A 564 32.78 3.85 -32.81
C TYR A 564 32.10 2.50 -33.04
N ASN A 565 31.16 2.42 -33.98
CA ASN A 565 30.55 1.13 -34.28
C ASN A 565 31.48 0.24 -35.11
N THR A 566 31.23 -1.08 -35.10
CA THR A 566 31.96 -2.02 -35.97
C THR A 566 31.12 -2.37 -37.19
N TYR A 567 31.80 -2.76 -38.27
CA TYR A 567 31.19 -3.35 -39.44
C TYR A 567 32.03 -4.53 -39.94
N TRP A 568 31.37 -5.53 -40.50
CA TRP A 568 32.05 -6.68 -41.09
C TRP A 568 32.85 -6.22 -42.32
N GLY A 569 34.10 -6.68 -42.45
CA GLY A 569 34.99 -6.22 -43.52
C GLY A 569 36.22 -7.09 -43.75
N PHE A 570 37.21 -6.54 -44.47
CA PHE A 570 38.50 -7.17 -44.76
C PHE A 570 39.67 -6.45 -44.09
N ALA A 571 40.30 -7.11 -43.11
CA ALA A 571 41.47 -6.62 -42.40
C ALA A 571 42.76 -7.28 -42.93
N PRO A 572 43.91 -6.58 -43.02
CA PRO A 572 45.19 -7.20 -43.37
C PRO A 572 45.57 -8.30 -42.37
N THR A 573 46.09 -9.44 -42.86
CA THR A 573 46.47 -10.59 -42.01
C THR A 573 47.95 -10.60 -41.66
N SER A 574 48.28 -11.21 -40.51
CA SER A 574 49.64 -11.35 -39.98
C SER A 574 50.43 -12.53 -40.59
N GLY A 575 49.78 -13.42 -41.35
CA GLY A 575 50.43 -14.51 -42.07
C GLY A 575 50.32 -15.91 -41.45
N GLU A 576 49.47 -16.10 -40.43
CA GLU A 576 49.23 -17.40 -39.79
C GLU A 576 47.78 -17.90 -39.90
N ASP A 577 46.85 -17.09 -40.44
CA ASP A 577 45.44 -17.46 -40.60
C ASP A 577 45.22 -18.46 -41.76
N PRO A 578 44.47 -19.57 -41.57
CA PRO A 578 44.15 -20.52 -42.63
C PRO A 578 43.10 -20.05 -43.67
N TYR A 579 42.38 -18.96 -43.43
CA TYR A 579 41.31 -18.44 -44.32
C TYR A 579 41.61 -17.03 -44.84
N TRP A 580 42.66 -16.92 -45.63
CA TRP A 580 43.08 -15.68 -46.28
C TRP A 580 42.33 -15.37 -47.59
N PHE A 581 42.33 -14.09 -47.96
CA PHE A 581 41.87 -13.54 -49.22
C PHE A 581 42.98 -12.64 -49.79
N ILE A 582 43.24 -12.69 -51.09
CA ILE A 582 44.19 -11.79 -51.75
C ILE A 582 43.44 -10.59 -52.34
N ARG A 583 43.97 -9.38 -52.13
CA ARG A 583 43.41 -8.16 -52.72
C ARG A 583 43.90 -7.92 -54.15
N GLY A 584 42.99 -7.52 -55.03
CA GLY A 584 43.31 -7.25 -56.44
C GLY A 584 42.11 -6.84 -57.28
N ASP A 585 42.28 -6.85 -58.59
CA ASP A 585 41.25 -6.53 -59.58
C ASP A 585 40.77 -7.80 -60.28
N PHE A 586 39.45 -7.95 -60.42
CA PHE A 586 38.81 -9.02 -61.18
C PHE A 586 38.25 -8.47 -62.50
N VAL A 587 38.52 -9.19 -63.60
CA VAL A 587 37.95 -8.91 -64.93
C VAL A 587 37.23 -10.16 -65.42
N GLU A 588 35.90 -10.10 -65.43
CA GLU A 588 35.01 -11.20 -65.83
C GLU A 588 35.11 -11.50 -67.34
N THR A 589 35.01 -12.78 -67.69
CA THR A 589 34.98 -13.31 -69.07
C THR A 589 33.71 -14.13 -69.31
N ASN A 590 33.35 -14.31 -70.59
CA ASN A 590 32.31 -15.25 -71.01
C ASN A 590 32.91 -16.51 -71.68
N ASP A 591 34.23 -16.68 -71.65
CA ASP A 591 34.91 -17.86 -72.22
C ASP A 591 35.11 -18.97 -71.18
N TYR A 592 34.06 -19.77 -71.01
CA TYR A 592 34.05 -20.99 -70.17
C TYR A 592 35.00 -22.11 -70.65
N THR A 593 35.89 -21.86 -71.62
CA THR A 593 36.73 -22.91 -72.26
C THR A 593 38.23 -22.69 -72.13
N SER A 594 38.68 -21.55 -71.59
CA SER A 594 40.10 -21.28 -71.37
C SER A 594 40.46 -20.47 -70.12
N ASP A 595 39.50 -19.78 -69.49
CA ASP A 595 39.74 -18.96 -68.30
C ASP A 595 39.36 -19.68 -67.00
N SER A 596 40.06 -19.35 -65.90
CA SER A 596 39.84 -19.97 -64.58
C SER A 596 38.66 -19.36 -63.81
N SER A 597 38.11 -20.14 -62.88
CA SER A 597 37.16 -19.65 -61.89
C SER A 597 37.82 -18.74 -60.85
N VAL A 598 37.12 -17.69 -60.45
CA VAL A 598 37.49 -16.78 -59.36
C VAL A 598 36.30 -16.65 -58.41
N SER A 599 36.53 -16.73 -57.10
CA SER A 599 35.52 -16.45 -56.07
C SER A 599 36.06 -15.59 -54.92
N GLY A 600 35.14 -14.95 -54.23
CA GLY A 600 35.42 -14.12 -53.06
C GLY A 600 34.41 -12.99 -52.94
N TYR A 601 34.88 -11.80 -52.59
CA TYR A 601 34.02 -10.67 -52.24
C TYR A 601 34.47 -9.36 -52.90
N ASP A 602 33.52 -8.47 -53.20
CA ASP A 602 33.81 -7.08 -53.55
C ASP A 602 34.11 -6.22 -52.30
N SER A 603 34.44 -4.95 -52.51
CA SER A 603 34.68 -3.97 -51.42
C SER A 603 33.46 -3.65 -50.54
N ASN A 604 32.28 -4.16 -50.89
CA ASN A 604 31.02 -3.98 -50.16
C ASN A 604 30.53 -5.30 -49.53
N MET A 605 31.38 -6.34 -49.52
CA MET A 605 31.09 -7.71 -49.09
C MET A 605 29.99 -8.44 -49.88
N ASN A 606 29.70 -8.04 -51.12
CA ASN A 606 28.93 -8.89 -52.02
C ASN A 606 29.80 -10.08 -52.44
N TYR A 607 29.34 -11.30 -52.15
CA TYR A 607 30.00 -12.51 -52.66
C TYR A 607 29.88 -12.57 -54.19
N PHE A 608 30.98 -12.89 -54.86
CA PHE A 608 31.02 -13.12 -56.30
C PHE A 608 31.66 -14.48 -56.63
N TRP A 609 31.18 -15.07 -57.72
CA TRP A 609 31.77 -16.24 -58.37
C TRP A 609 31.61 -16.08 -59.88
N GLY A 610 32.68 -16.29 -60.64
CA GLY A 610 32.66 -16.17 -62.09
C GLY A 610 33.93 -16.72 -62.73
N TYR A 611 34.04 -16.57 -64.04
CA TYR A 611 35.26 -16.89 -64.79
C TYR A 611 35.93 -15.58 -65.19
N GLY A 612 37.26 -15.54 -65.22
CA GLY A 612 37.97 -14.32 -65.57
C GLY A 612 39.43 -14.30 -65.15
N THR A 613 40.05 -13.13 -65.30
CA THR A 613 41.42 -12.88 -64.82
C THR A 613 41.37 -12.12 -63.50
N PHE A 614 42.05 -12.63 -62.48
CA PHE A 614 42.31 -11.90 -61.23
C PHE A 614 43.77 -11.41 -61.18
N THR A 615 43.98 -10.15 -60.80
CA THR A 615 45.32 -9.52 -60.73
C THR A 615 45.59 -8.95 -59.33
N PRO A 616 46.36 -9.66 -58.48
CA PRO A 616 46.73 -9.20 -57.14
C PRO A 616 47.41 -7.82 -57.17
N ASN A 617 46.85 -6.85 -56.44
CA ASN A 617 47.45 -5.53 -56.22
C ASN A 617 46.79 -4.78 -55.05
N ALA A 618 47.53 -3.85 -54.44
CA ALA A 618 47.12 -3.14 -53.23
C ALA A 618 46.03 -2.06 -53.44
N GLN A 619 45.65 -1.76 -54.68
CA GLN A 619 44.64 -0.74 -55.01
C GLN A 619 43.28 -1.34 -55.37
N GLY A 620 43.24 -2.61 -55.79
CA GLY A 620 42.05 -3.25 -56.35
C GLY A 620 40.85 -3.35 -55.40
N SER A 621 39.69 -3.57 -55.98
CA SER A 621 38.39 -3.54 -55.29
C SER A 621 37.83 -4.91 -54.89
N TYR A 622 38.56 -6.00 -55.14
CA TYR A 622 38.11 -7.38 -54.91
C TYR A 622 39.07 -8.13 -53.98
N TYR A 623 38.51 -9.03 -53.17
CA TYR A 623 39.19 -9.90 -52.23
C TYR A 623 38.90 -11.37 -52.62
N ALA A 624 39.85 -12.02 -53.28
CA ALA A 624 39.67 -13.38 -53.83
C ALA A 624 40.24 -14.45 -52.88
N GLU A 625 39.43 -15.47 -52.61
CA GLU A 625 39.79 -16.70 -51.89
C GLU A 625 40.30 -17.76 -52.88
N HIS A 626 39.58 -17.95 -53.98
CA HIS A 626 39.96 -18.85 -55.08
C HIS A 626 40.22 -18.05 -56.35
N PHE A 627 41.35 -18.30 -57.01
CA PHE A 627 41.70 -17.72 -58.32
C PHE A 627 42.82 -18.51 -59.01
N THR A 628 43.17 -18.15 -60.24
CA THR A 628 44.41 -18.61 -60.89
C THR A 628 45.27 -17.41 -61.27
N TYR A 629 46.58 -17.52 -61.09
CA TYR A 629 47.54 -16.49 -61.47
C TYR A 629 48.84 -17.14 -61.98
N ASP A 630 49.39 -16.63 -63.09
CA ASP A 630 50.53 -17.19 -63.84
C ASP A 630 50.43 -18.71 -64.13
N GLY A 631 49.21 -19.22 -64.32
CA GLY A 631 48.92 -20.63 -64.60
C GLY A 631 48.92 -21.55 -63.36
N VAL A 632 48.98 -21.01 -62.15
CA VAL A 632 48.84 -21.75 -60.88
C VAL A 632 47.51 -21.40 -60.23
N GLU A 633 46.78 -22.43 -59.77
CA GLU A 633 45.51 -22.30 -59.05
C GLU A 633 45.77 -22.12 -57.54
N TYR A 634 45.10 -21.11 -56.96
CA TYR A 634 45.26 -20.69 -55.57
C TYR A 634 43.93 -20.83 -54.82
N SER A 635 44.03 -21.31 -53.59
CA SER A 635 42.96 -21.62 -52.65
C SER A 635 43.49 -21.55 -51.21
N PRO A 636 42.67 -21.24 -50.19
CA PRO A 636 43.14 -21.20 -48.80
C PRO A 636 43.51 -22.59 -48.27
N SER A 637 42.86 -23.65 -48.80
CA SER A 637 43.04 -25.04 -48.40
C SER A 637 44.35 -25.69 -48.86
N ASP A 638 44.89 -25.29 -50.01
CA ASP A 638 45.96 -26.04 -50.69
C ASP A 638 47.27 -25.24 -50.81
N ASN A 639 47.26 -23.94 -50.50
CA ASN A 639 48.39 -23.04 -50.71
C ASN A 639 48.72 -22.22 -49.45
N LEU A 640 49.97 -22.31 -48.99
CA LEU A 640 50.56 -21.39 -48.02
C LEU A 640 50.85 -20.04 -48.71
N TYR A 641 50.18 -18.97 -48.25
CA TYR A 641 50.42 -17.55 -48.56
C TYR A 641 51.19 -17.28 -49.87
N PRO A 642 50.51 -17.32 -51.04
CA PRO A 642 51.17 -17.36 -52.35
C PRO A 642 51.75 -16.02 -52.83
N TYR A 643 51.73 -14.98 -52.00
CA TYR A 643 52.10 -13.61 -52.38
C TYR A 643 52.74 -12.85 -51.22
N ASP A 644 53.21 -11.62 -51.48
CA ASP A 644 53.59 -10.67 -50.44
C ASP A 644 52.45 -10.50 -49.43
N ALA A 645 52.75 -10.68 -48.14
CA ALA A 645 51.80 -10.54 -47.03
C ALA A 645 51.07 -9.19 -47.03
N ALA A 646 51.67 -8.15 -47.62
CA ALA A 646 51.05 -6.83 -47.81
C ALA A 646 49.78 -6.84 -48.70
N LEU A 647 49.48 -7.92 -49.44
CA LEU A 647 48.24 -8.08 -50.21
C LEU A 647 47.24 -9.06 -49.59
N CYS A 648 47.54 -9.64 -48.42
CA CYS A 648 46.77 -10.69 -47.79
C CYS A 648 45.83 -10.12 -46.73
N TYR A 649 44.57 -10.55 -46.76
CA TYR A 649 43.49 -10.08 -45.89
C TYR A 649 42.72 -11.26 -45.29
N VAL A 650 42.01 -11.02 -44.19
CA VAL A 650 41.05 -11.92 -43.52
C VAL A 650 39.73 -11.20 -43.31
N ARG A 651 38.63 -11.95 -43.11
CA ARG A 651 37.35 -11.34 -42.69
C ARG A 651 37.38 -11.09 -41.19
N SER A 652 37.03 -9.86 -40.79
CA SER A 652 37.12 -9.38 -39.41
C SER A 652 36.18 -8.18 -39.24
N ASP A 653 35.76 -7.91 -38.00
CA ASP A 653 35.14 -6.63 -37.65
C ASP A 653 36.14 -5.49 -37.83
N ILE A 654 35.73 -4.42 -38.49
CA ILE A 654 36.52 -3.19 -38.66
C ILE A 654 35.85 -2.05 -37.91
N LEU A 655 36.64 -1.21 -37.26
CA LEU A 655 36.15 -0.03 -36.57
C LEU A 655 35.72 1.06 -37.57
N ASP A 656 34.45 1.46 -37.55
CA ASP A 656 33.92 2.56 -38.37
C ASP A 656 34.31 3.91 -37.77
N THR A 657 35.52 4.38 -38.06
CA THR A 657 36.00 5.70 -37.61
C THR A 657 35.21 6.90 -38.16
N ALA A 658 34.24 6.71 -39.06
CA ALA A 658 33.35 7.78 -39.53
C ALA A 658 32.10 7.93 -38.64
N ASN A 659 31.57 6.85 -38.06
CA ASN A 659 30.35 6.85 -37.25
C ASN A 659 30.65 6.52 -35.78
N PHE A 660 30.42 7.50 -34.90
CA PHE A 660 30.60 7.35 -33.44
C PHE A 660 29.32 7.66 -32.67
N GLU A 661 29.15 6.93 -31.58
CA GLU A 661 28.24 7.24 -30.48
C GLU A 661 29.01 7.96 -29.36
N MET A 662 28.26 8.69 -28.54
CA MET A 662 28.80 9.49 -27.44
C MET A 662 28.35 8.84 -26.13
N PHE A 663 29.30 8.48 -25.28
CA PHE A 663 29.06 7.89 -23.95
C PHE A 663 29.82 8.66 -22.87
N PRO A 664 29.48 8.49 -21.58
CA PRO A 664 30.28 9.00 -20.47
C PRO A 664 31.75 8.53 -20.54
N ALA A 665 32.67 9.35 -20.05
CA ALA A 665 34.06 8.92 -19.92
C ALA A 665 34.21 7.93 -18.76
N LEU A 666 34.72 6.74 -19.06
CA LEU A 666 35.16 5.74 -18.08
C LEU A 666 36.68 5.79 -17.95
N GLU A 667 37.22 5.64 -16.74
CA GLU A 667 38.68 5.54 -16.54
C GLU A 667 39.15 4.12 -16.89
N THR A 668 40.14 3.94 -17.78
CA THR A 668 40.74 2.62 -17.99
C THR A 668 41.61 2.23 -16.79
N PRO A 669 41.33 1.13 -16.06
CA PRO A 669 42.14 0.73 -14.92
C PRO A 669 43.57 0.38 -15.33
N ALA A 670 44.56 0.73 -14.50
CA ALA A 670 45.98 0.57 -14.87
C ALA A 670 46.38 -0.90 -15.15
N TRP A 671 45.86 -1.86 -14.37
CA TRP A 671 46.06 -3.30 -14.61
C TRP A 671 45.37 -3.78 -15.89
N ALA A 672 44.26 -3.12 -16.27
CA ALA A 672 43.46 -3.45 -17.43
C ALA A 672 43.92 -2.74 -18.72
N SER A 673 45.15 -2.22 -18.76
CA SER A 673 45.68 -1.52 -19.93
C SER A 673 46.13 -2.44 -21.06
N THR A 674 46.66 -3.64 -20.75
CA THR A 674 46.90 -4.70 -21.76
C THR A 674 45.60 -5.38 -22.15
N VAL A 675 44.82 -5.78 -21.14
CA VAL A 675 43.44 -6.27 -21.21
C VAL A 675 42.61 -5.56 -22.28
N TYR A 676 42.43 -4.26 -22.13
CA TYR A 676 41.58 -3.44 -22.99
C TYR A 676 42.17 -3.27 -24.40
N GLY A 677 43.51 -3.25 -24.53
CA GLY A 677 44.20 -3.32 -25.82
C GLY A 677 44.27 -4.73 -26.43
N SER A 678 43.68 -5.74 -25.78
CA SER A 678 43.68 -7.15 -26.20
C SER A 678 42.28 -7.71 -26.53
N LEU A 679 41.29 -6.83 -26.69
CA LEU A 679 39.92 -7.17 -27.14
C LEU A 679 39.88 -7.50 -28.65
N GLY A 680 40.78 -8.40 -29.06
CA GLY A 680 41.31 -8.56 -30.41
C GLY A 680 40.41 -9.24 -31.44
N GLY A 681 39.15 -8.82 -31.55
CA GLY A 681 38.30 -9.12 -32.71
C GLY A 681 38.25 -7.99 -33.74
N VAL A 682 38.42 -6.74 -33.29
CA VAL A 682 38.16 -5.53 -34.08
C VAL A 682 39.44 -4.92 -34.63
N TYR A 683 39.58 -4.91 -35.95
CA TYR A 683 40.69 -4.26 -36.62
C TYR A 683 40.55 -2.73 -36.62
N GLY A 684 41.60 -2.04 -36.16
CA GLY A 684 41.71 -0.58 -36.16
C GLY A 684 41.52 0.09 -34.79
N GLU A 685 41.23 -0.66 -33.73
CA GLU A 685 41.14 -0.11 -32.38
C GLU A 685 42.47 0.43 -31.84
N SER A 686 42.37 1.42 -30.95
CA SER A 686 43.50 1.99 -30.22
C SER A 686 43.01 2.78 -29.00
N LYS A 687 43.94 3.23 -28.15
CA LYS A 687 43.65 4.16 -27.03
C LYS A 687 42.95 5.48 -27.44
N ASP A 688 42.92 5.82 -28.73
CA ASP A 688 42.29 7.03 -29.27
C ASP A 688 40.99 6.73 -30.05
N TYR A 689 40.67 5.45 -30.27
CA TYR A 689 39.54 4.96 -31.07
C TYR A 689 39.09 3.57 -30.58
N THR A 690 37.94 3.51 -29.90
CA THR A 690 37.40 2.29 -29.27
C THR A 690 36.05 1.91 -29.86
N SER A 691 35.71 0.63 -29.95
CA SER A 691 34.36 0.15 -30.25
C SER A 691 33.30 0.48 -29.18
N THR A 692 32.04 0.60 -29.59
CA THR A 692 30.87 0.67 -28.70
C THR A 692 30.73 -0.59 -27.83
N SER A 693 31.05 -1.76 -28.35
CA SER A 693 31.01 -3.05 -27.64
C SER A 693 32.02 -3.17 -26.49
N ALA A 694 33.10 -2.37 -26.49
CA ALA A 694 34.06 -2.34 -25.37
C ALA A 694 33.64 -1.41 -24.21
N TYR A 695 32.61 -0.57 -24.36
CA TYR A 695 32.14 0.30 -23.27
C TYR A 695 31.58 -0.49 -22.05
N PRO A 696 30.69 -1.51 -22.22
CA PRO A 696 30.28 -2.38 -21.12
C PRO A 696 31.45 -3.11 -20.45
N ILE A 697 32.48 -3.47 -21.23
CA ILE A 697 33.68 -4.14 -20.71
C ILE A 697 34.46 -3.18 -19.80
N LEU A 698 34.69 -1.92 -20.21
CA LEU A 698 35.28 -0.90 -19.34
C LEU A 698 34.49 -0.66 -18.06
N LEU A 699 33.15 -0.74 -18.10
CA LEU A 699 32.30 -0.60 -16.92
C LEU A 699 32.55 -1.74 -15.93
N ILE A 700 32.58 -3.00 -16.40
CA ILE A 700 32.91 -4.18 -15.59
C ILE A 700 34.33 -4.08 -15.03
N LEU A 701 35.31 -3.66 -15.83
CA LEU A 701 36.70 -3.47 -15.39
C LEU A 701 36.81 -2.39 -14.30
N ASN A 702 36.03 -1.30 -14.39
CA ASN A 702 35.95 -0.29 -13.33
C ASN A 702 35.34 -0.87 -12.04
N LEU A 703 34.23 -1.60 -12.13
CA LEU A 703 33.58 -2.23 -10.98
C LEU A 703 34.53 -3.19 -10.24
N ILE A 704 35.28 -4.03 -10.97
CA ILE A 704 36.30 -4.94 -10.42
C ILE A 704 37.46 -4.16 -9.77
N SER A 705 37.84 -3.01 -10.32
CA SER A 705 38.96 -2.20 -9.83
C SER A 705 38.63 -1.42 -8.57
N ARG A 706 37.43 -0.82 -8.53
CA ARG A 706 36.97 0.11 -7.48
C ARG A 706 36.36 -0.61 -6.28
N ASN A 707 36.00 -1.88 -6.47
CA ASN A 707 35.36 -2.73 -5.47
C ASN A 707 36.13 -4.05 -5.33
N ALA A 708 37.46 -4.01 -5.46
CA ALA A 708 38.34 -5.19 -5.49
C ALA A 708 38.29 -6.07 -4.22
N SER A 709 37.85 -5.50 -3.09
CA SER A 709 37.58 -6.19 -1.82
C SER A 709 36.20 -6.86 -1.75
N GLY A 710 35.35 -6.66 -2.76
CA GLY A 710 33.94 -6.97 -2.77
C GLY A 710 33.04 -5.72 -2.62
N PHE A 711 31.74 -5.95 -2.49
CA PHE A 711 30.72 -4.95 -2.83
C PHE A 711 30.03 -4.24 -1.65
N ASN A 712 30.35 -4.54 -0.38
CA ASN A 712 29.70 -3.84 0.75
C ASN A 712 29.88 -2.33 0.63
N GLY A 713 31.13 -1.89 0.39
CA GLY A 713 31.46 -0.47 0.27
C GLY A 713 30.81 0.23 -0.94
N MET A 714 30.41 -0.49 -1.98
CA MET A 714 29.62 0.05 -3.09
C MET A 714 28.16 0.23 -2.66
N LEU A 715 27.56 -0.80 -2.06
CA LEU A 715 26.17 -0.79 -1.62
C LEU A 715 25.91 0.25 -0.52
N ASP A 716 26.83 0.37 0.43
CA ASP A 716 26.81 1.42 1.45
C ASP A 716 26.87 2.83 0.79
N SER A 717 27.58 2.99 -0.35
CA SER A 717 27.63 4.25 -1.12
C SER A 717 26.30 4.53 -1.86
N VAL A 718 25.60 3.50 -2.35
CA VAL A 718 24.26 3.65 -2.95
C VAL A 718 23.24 4.12 -1.92
N LEU A 719 23.29 3.56 -0.71
CA LEU A 719 22.42 3.93 0.40
C LEU A 719 22.73 5.33 0.96
N ALA A 720 24.00 5.77 0.95
CA ALA A 720 24.39 7.11 1.35
C ALA A 720 24.00 8.19 0.31
N GLY A 721 24.19 7.92 -0.98
CA GLY A 721 23.86 8.85 -2.07
C GLY A 721 22.38 8.86 -2.42
N MET A 722 21.99 7.97 -3.33
CA MET A 722 20.66 7.98 -3.98
C MET A 722 19.49 7.86 -2.99
N TYR A 723 19.72 7.26 -1.82
CA TYR A 723 18.71 7.00 -0.79
C TYR A 723 19.03 7.63 0.57
N GLY A 724 19.95 8.60 0.60
CA GLY A 724 20.44 9.26 1.81
C GLY A 724 19.53 10.37 2.35
N GLU A 725 20.15 11.31 3.09
CA GLU A 725 19.43 12.38 3.80
C GLU A 725 18.52 13.22 2.88
N ARG A 726 18.96 13.51 1.64
CA ARG A 726 18.16 14.24 0.66
C ARG A 726 16.88 13.50 0.29
N PHE A 727 16.96 12.20 0.01
CA PHE A 727 15.80 11.39 -0.33
C PHE A 727 14.82 11.33 0.85
N ASN A 728 15.33 11.11 2.06
CA ASN A 728 14.49 11.12 3.27
C ASN A 728 13.79 12.48 3.48
N ARG A 729 14.48 13.61 3.23
CA ARG A 729 13.89 14.95 3.28
C ARG A 729 12.81 15.15 2.22
N VAL A 730 12.97 14.57 1.03
CA VAL A 730 11.94 14.63 -0.04
C VAL A 730 10.66 13.92 0.38
N VAL A 731 10.76 12.70 0.94
CA VAL A 731 9.60 11.96 1.47
C VAL A 731 8.85 12.82 2.50
N SER A 732 9.55 13.32 3.53
CA SER A 732 8.92 14.15 4.57
C SER A 732 8.33 15.47 4.07
N LEU A 733 8.85 16.04 2.97
CA LEU A 733 8.24 17.22 2.32
C LEU A 733 6.94 16.84 1.60
N ILE A 734 6.89 15.71 0.90
CA ILE A 734 5.69 15.19 0.23
C ILE A 734 4.59 14.87 1.26
N ASP A 735 4.95 14.26 2.40
CA ASP A 735 4.03 13.97 3.50
C ASP A 735 3.41 15.22 4.10
N SER A 736 4.20 16.29 4.22
CA SER A 736 3.76 17.57 4.81
C SER A 736 2.74 18.34 3.95
N LEU A 737 2.54 17.96 2.69
CA LEU A 737 1.54 18.55 1.81
C LEU A 737 0.12 18.16 2.25
N PRO A 738 -0.86 19.09 2.25
CA PRO A 738 -2.27 18.73 2.40
C PRO A 738 -2.73 17.88 1.21
N ASP A 739 -3.72 17.03 1.40
CA ASP A 739 -4.11 16.02 0.40
C ASP A 739 -4.64 16.62 -0.91
N SER A 740 -5.22 17.82 -0.86
CA SER A 740 -5.63 18.58 -2.05
C SER A 740 -4.49 19.38 -2.71
N ALA A 741 -3.23 19.21 -2.30
CA ALA A 741 -2.11 19.96 -2.84
C ALA A 741 -1.83 19.57 -4.30
N ASN A 742 -1.71 20.59 -5.14
CA ASN A 742 -1.42 20.46 -6.55
C ASN A 742 -0.66 21.70 -7.05
N ILE A 743 0.14 21.53 -8.10
CA ILE A 743 0.69 22.62 -8.90
C ILE A 743 0.04 22.58 -10.29
N THR A 744 -0.49 23.70 -10.74
CA THR A 744 -0.90 23.85 -12.16
C THR A 744 0.34 24.22 -12.96
N LEU A 745 0.64 23.48 -14.03
CA LEU A 745 1.77 23.79 -14.89
C LEU A 745 1.42 24.97 -15.84
N PRO A 746 2.22 26.04 -15.87
CA PRO A 746 2.01 27.16 -16.79
C PRO A 746 2.08 26.73 -18.27
N PRO A 747 1.23 27.29 -19.17
CA PRO A 747 1.21 26.89 -20.58
C PRO A 747 2.52 27.16 -21.33
N ASP A 748 3.29 28.17 -20.91
CA ASP A 748 4.64 28.47 -21.42
C ASP A 748 5.69 27.49 -20.90
N LEU A 749 5.56 27.01 -19.66
CA LEU A 749 6.36 25.89 -19.15
C LEU A 749 6.07 24.61 -19.92
N ILE A 750 4.81 24.30 -20.21
CA ILE A 750 4.44 23.16 -21.07
C ILE A 750 5.06 23.35 -22.48
N ALA A 751 4.91 24.53 -23.08
CA ALA A 751 5.45 24.85 -24.39
C ALA A 751 6.99 24.85 -24.49
N ALA A 752 7.72 24.98 -23.39
CA ALA A 752 9.18 24.88 -23.36
C ALA A 752 9.71 23.45 -23.48
N TYR A 753 8.85 22.44 -23.30
CA TYR A 753 9.20 21.01 -23.36
C TYR A 753 8.41 20.26 -24.44
N THR A 754 7.23 20.72 -24.88
CA THR A 754 6.46 20.01 -25.93
C THR A 754 7.15 19.86 -27.29
N PRO A 755 8.11 20.70 -27.75
CA PRO A 755 8.90 20.41 -28.94
C PRO A 755 9.75 19.13 -28.83
N ASP A 756 10.06 18.72 -27.59
CA ASP A 756 10.78 17.48 -27.26
C ASP A 756 9.82 16.32 -26.92
N PHE A 757 8.49 16.56 -26.85
CA PHE A 757 7.48 15.52 -26.59
C PHE A 757 7.16 14.70 -27.85
N ASN A 758 8.08 13.80 -28.21
CA ASN A 758 7.71 12.54 -28.87
C ASN A 758 7.69 11.40 -27.84
N VAL A 759 7.11 11.67 -26.66
CA VAL A 759 6.99 10.68 -25.59
C VAL A 759 5.81 9.78 -25.91
N ASN A 760 6.09 8.50 -26.16
CA ASN A 760 5.09 7.45 -25.95
C ASN A 760 4.85 7.41 -24.43
N ILE A 761 3.79 8.07 -23.95
CA ILE A 761 3.50 8.14 -22.51
C ILE A 761 2.86 6.81 -22.11
N ASP A 762 3.71 5.80 -21.92
CA ASP A 762 3.40 4.65 -21.07
C ASP A 762 3.18 5.16 -19.64
N PHE A 763 1.97 5.63 -19.36
CA PHE A 763 1.48 5.71 -18.00
C PHE A 763 1.60 4.29 -17.40
N PRO A 764 2.24 4.09 -16.24
CA PRO A 764 2.40 2.76 -15.62
C PRO A 764 1.07 2.11 -15.17
N PHE A 765 -0.07 2.74 -15.48
CA PHE A 765 -1.43 2.24 -15.32
C PHE A 765 -2.07 1.68 -16.61
N PHE A 766 -1.51 1.95 -17.79
CA PHE A 766 -2.10 1.58 -19.09
C PHE A 766 -1.07 0.98 -20.04
N GLY A 767 -0.51 -0.18 -19.68
CA GLY A 767 0.42 -0.91 -20.54
C GLY A 767 -0.23 -1.35 -21.84
N THR A 768 0.38 -1.01 -22.98
CA THR A 768 -0.05 -1.50 -24.30
C THR A 768 0.39 -2.95 -24.50
N ALA A 769 -0.55 -3.82 -24.89
CA ALA A 769 -0.34 -5.26 -24.94
C ALA A 769 0.32 -5.72 -26.25
N GLU A 770 1.62 -5.51 -26.42
CA GLU A 770 2.40 -6.19 -27.45
C GLU A 770 2.69 -7.64 -27.02
N GLY A 771 2.33 -8.65 -27.84
CA GLY A 771 2.57 -10.05 -27.45
C GLY A 771 1.97 -11.20 -28.27
N SER A 772 1.27 -10.93 -29.37
CA SER A 772 0.89 -11.90 -30.44
C SER A 772 0.37 -13.30 -30.05
N SER A 773 -0.91 -13.56 -30.31
CA SER A 773 -1.30 -14.84 -30.93
C SER A 773 -2.43 -14.64 -31.92
N SER A 774 -2.31 -15.25 -33.10
CA SER A 774 -3.26 -15.06 -34.21
C SER A 774 -4.46 -16.02 -34.11
N ASP A 775 -5.61 -15.50 -33.67
CA ASP A 775 -6.91 -16.02 -34.08
C ASP A 775 -7.91 -14.86 -34.16
N ALA A 776 -8.48 -14.64 -35.35
CA ALA A 776 -9.33 -13.48 -35.61
C ALA A 776 -10.77 -13.74 -35.17
N ILE A 777 -11.25 -12.96 -34.19
CA ILE A 777 -12.68 -12.73 -34.04
C ILE A 777 -13.05 -11.60 -35.01
N ASP A 778 -13.62 -12.01 -36.14
CA ASP A 778 -14.11 -11.14 -37.21
C ASP A 778 -15.30 -10.30 -36.69
N VAL A 779 -15.05 -9.02 -36.37
CA VAL A 779 -16.07 -8.06 -35.94
C VAL A 779 -16.13 -6.91 -36.94
N ASP A 780 -17.31 -6.80 -37.54
CA ASP A 780 -17.77 -5.88 -38.58
C ASP A 780 -17.19 -4.45 -38.56
N THR A 781 -17.01 -3.88 -39.76
CA THR A 781 -16.50 -2.52 -39.98
C THR A 781 -17.46 -1.44 -39.49
N ASP A 782 -16.98 -0.46 -38.69
CA ASP A 782 -17.37 0.98 -38.74
C ASP A 782 -16.73 1.88 -37.63
N TYR A 783 -15.49 1.63 -37.19
CA TYR A 783 -14.76 2.51 -36.23
C TYR A 783 -13.30 2.78 -36.66
N GLU A 784 -13.09 3.77 -37.53
CA GLU A 784 -11.75 4.22 -37.97
C GLU A 784 -11.53 5.74 -37.76
N THR A 785 -12.39 6.42 -36.97
CA THR A 785 -12.39 7.89 -36.82
C THR A 785 -11.69 8.43 -35.57
N ASP A 786 -11.51 7.61 -34.54
CA ASP A 786 -11.26 8.11 -33.18
C ASP A 786 -9.78 8.13 -32.78
N TYR A 787 -8.88 7.66 -33.64
CA TYR A 787 -7.44 7.69 -33.37
C TYR A 787 -6.76 9.01 -33.80
N GLU A 788 -7.29 9.71 -34.80
CA GLU A 788 -6.73 11.03 -35.20
C GLU A 788 -7.11 12.14 -34.20
N THR A 789 -8.26 12.06 -33.53
CA THR A 789 -8.77 13.13 -32.66
C THR A 789 -7.87 13.38 -31.44
N SER A 790 -7.37 12.34 -30.78
CA SER A 790 -6.48 12.47 -29.62
C SER A 790 -5.17 13.20 -29.93
N SER A 791 -4.61 12.98 -31.13
CA SER A 791 -3.37 13.66 -31.57
C SER A 791 -3.56 15.17 -31.77
N ARG A 792 -4.76 15.60 -32.19
CA ARG A 792 -5.06 16.99 -32.59
C ARG A 792 -5.34 17.91 -31.39
N VAL A 793 -5.71 17.35 -30.24
CA VAL A 793 -5.88 18.12 -28.99
C VAL A 793 -4.54 18.60 -28.42
N LEU A 794 -3.46 17.81 -28.59
CA LEU A 794 -2.13 18.13 -28.03
C LEU A 794 -1.22 18.92 -28.98
N THR A 795 -1.43 18.82 -30.30
CA THR A 795 -0.57 19.43 -31.33
C THR A 795 -1.01 20.82 -31.79
N GLY A 796 -2.21 21.25 -31.43
CA GLY A 796 -2.69 22.62 -31.66
C GLY A 796 -3.12 22.95 -33.10
N ASP A 797 -3.09 22.00 -34.05
CA ASP A 797 -3.56 22.23 -35.43
C ASP A 797 -5.06 21.97 -35.59
N SER A 798 -5.85 22.99 -35.26
CA SER A 798 -7.21 23.14 -35.80
C SER A 798 -7.50 24.61 -36.13
N SER A 799 -8.23 24.83 -37.21
CA SER A 799 -8.52 26.16 -37.76
C SER A 799 -9.58 26.97 -36.99
N ASP A 800 -10.09 26.45 -35.87
CA ASP A 800 -11.11 27.09 -35.01
C ASP A 800 -10.49 27.58 -33.70
N ALA A 801 -9.72 28.66 -33.78
CA ALA A 801 -8.99 29.25 -32.67
C ALA A 801 -9.89 29.98 -31.65
N SER A 802 -10.55 29.22 -30.76
CA SER A 802 -11.16 29.76 -29.53
C SER A 802 -11.17 28.80 -28.32
N GLY A 803 -10.51 27.64 -28.40
CA GLY A 803 -10.32 26.75 -27.26
C GLY A 803 -8.99 27.02 -26.56
N GLU A 804 -9.01 27.30 -25.26
CA GLU A 804 -7.80 27.27 -24.42
C GLU A 804 -7.39 25.81 -24.18
N MET A 805 -6.08 25.52 -24.10
CA MET A 805 -5.64 24.18 -23.68
C MET A 805 -6.11 23.93 -22.23
N PRO A 806 -6.60 22.71 -21.91
CA PRO A 806 -7.00 22.38 -20.55
C PRO A 806 -5.80 22.46 -19.61
N ALA A 807 -5.99 23.10 -18.46
CA ALA A 807 -4.93 23.25 -17.46
C ALA A 807 -4.46 21.88 -16.95
N PHE A 808 -3.17 21.60 -17.08
CA PHE A 808 -2.56 20.39 -16.54
C PHE A 808 -2.02 20.64 -15.12
N ALA A 809 -2.22 19.70 -14.21
CA ALA A 809 -1.76 19.79 -12.84
C ALA A 809 -1.13 18.48 -12.36
N ILE A 810 -0.10 18.61 -11.52
CA ILE A 810 0.53 17.50 -10.77
C ILE A 810 0.05 17.61 -9.32
N ARG A 811 -0.28 16.50 -8.67
CA ARG A 811 -0.87 16.43 -7.32
C ARG A 811 0.05 15.71 -6.33
N LYS A 812 -0.37 15.66 -5.06
CA LYS A 812 0.32 14.88 -4.03
C LYS A 812 0.41 13.39 -4.39
N ALA A 813 -0.61 12.85 -5.07
CA ALA A 813 -0.72 11.44 -5.45
C ALA A 813 0.46 10.95 -6.32
N GLU A 814 0.80 11.69 -7.39
CA GLU A 814 1.91 11.33 -8.28
C GLU A 814 3.27 11.35 -7.55
N LEU A 815 3.49 12.37 -6.69
CA LEU A 815 4.72 12.47 -5.91
C LEU A 815 4.85 11.33 -4.90
N LYS A 816 3.77 11.01 -4.18
CA LYS A 816 3.70 9.97 -3.14
C LYS A 816 3.89 8.56 -3.74
N ALA A 817 3.32 8.28 -4.91
CA ALA A 817 3.55 7.03 -5.62
C ALA A 817 5.03 6.88 -6.07
N LEU A 818 5.64 7.96 -6.55
CA LEU A 818 7.05 7.96 -6.96
C LEU A 818 7.99 7.78 -5.75
N SER A 819 7.76 8.47 -4.63
CA SER A 819 8.54 8.26 -3.40
C SER A 819 8.39 6.86 -2.84
N ALA A 820 7.18 6.27 -2.88
CA ALA A 820 6.93 4.88 -2.49
C ALA A 820 7.82 3.90 -3.27
N SER A 821 7.83 3.97 -4.62
CA SER A 821 8.63 3.06 -5.47
C SER A 821 10.14 3.15 -5.18
N MET A 822 10.64 4.36 -4.88
CA MET A 822 12.03 4.56 -4.48
C MET A 822 12.32 4.03 -3.06
N GLN A 823 11.35 4.09 -2.13
CA GLN A 823 11.49 3.48 -0.81
C GLN A 823 11.46 1.95 -0.86
N MET A 824 10.66 1.33 -1.74
CA MET A 824 10.72 -0.13 -1.99
C MET A 824 12.12 -0.54 -2.49
N SER A 825 12.69 0.24 -3.41
CA SER A 825 14.06 0.02 -3.93
C SER A 825 15.13 0.18 -2.84
N LYS A 826 15.01 1.24 -2.02
CA LYS A 826 15.86 1.48 -0.84
C LYS A 826 15.78 0.33 0.15
N SER A 827 14.59 -0.21 0.40
CA SER A 827 14.38 -1.34 1.30
C SER A 827 15.15 -2.58 0.84
N LEU A 828 15.06 -2.99 -0.44
CA LEU A 828 15.85 -4.13 -0.92
C LEU A 828 17.36 -3.88 -0.72
N LEU A 829 17.84 -2.67 -1.04
CA LEU A 829 19.26 -2.34 -0.92
C LEU A 829 19.71 -2.35 0.56
N GLN A 830 18.86 -1.92 1.50
CA GLN A 830 19.10 -2.08 2.93
C GLN A 830 19.11 -3.56 3.37
N LEU A 831 18.21 -4.41 2.84
CA LEU A 831 18.22 -5.85 3.10
C LEU A 831 19.49 -6.50 2.57
N LEU A 832 19.88 -6.20 1.33
CA LEU A 832 21.11 -6.67 0.73
C LEU A 832 22.33 -6.19 1.54
N SER A 833 22.29 -4.96 2.08
CA SER A 833 23.35 -4.42 2.94
C SER A 833 23.47 -5.11 4.30
N SER A 834 22.53 -5.99 4.66
CA SER A 834 22.65 -6.87 5.83
C SER A 834 23.56 -8.08 5.58
N TYR A 835 23.79 -8.44 4.32
CA TYR A 835 24.59 -9.60 3.94
C TYR A 835 26.02 -9.19 3.61
N ASN A 836 26.99 -10.03 3.96
CA ASN A 836 28.39 -9.76 3.66
C ASN A 836 28.69 -10.01 2.18
N LEU A 837 28.97 -8.95 1.43
CA LEU A 837 29.39 -8.98 0.03
C LEU A 837 30.90 -8.68 -0.17
N ASP A 838 31.67 -8.56 0.91
CA ASP A 838 33.13 -8.38 0.85
C ASP A 838 33.84 -9.73 0.66
N TYR A 839 33.72 -10.28 -0.56
CA TYR A 839 34.61 -11.32 -1.08
C TYR A 839 35.56 -10.70 -2.11
N SER A 840 36.85 -11.03 -2.04
CA SER A 840 37.91 -10.28 -2.72
C SER A 840 38.00 -10.60 -4.22
N ILE A 841 37.16 -9.96 -5.02
CA ILE A 841 37.12 -10.09 -6.50
C ILE A 841 38.41 -9.67 -7.22
N ALA A 842 39.43 -9.18 -6.50
CA ALA A 842 40.76 -8.87 -7.01
C ALA A 842 41.45 -10.01 -7.81
N PHE A 843 41.03 -11.28 -7.65
CA PHE A 843 41.54 -12.38 -8.49
C PHE A 843 41.22 -12.19 -9.99
N MET A 844 40.13 -11.48 -10.31
CA MET A 844 39.74 -11.13 -11.68
C MET A 844 40.59 -10.00 -12.31
N GLN A 845 41.59 -9.46 -11.60
CA GLN A 845 42.52 -8.45 -12.15
C GLN A 845 43.61 -9.07 -13.04
N ASN A 846 43.19 -9.93 -13.98
CA ASN A 846 43.99 -10.71 -14.91
C ASN A 846 43.27 -10.84 -16.27
N GLU A 847 43.92 -11.41 -17.29
CA GLU A 847 43.42 -11.44 -18.68
C GLU A 847 42.45 -12.61 -18.97
N PHE A 848 41.24 -12.58 -18.40
CA PHE A 848 40.32 -13.73 -18.33
C PHE A 848 39.68 -14.23 -19.65
N TRP A 849 40.09 -13.73 -20.81
CA TRP A 849 39.66 -14.16 -22.16
C TRP A 849 40.77 -14.87 -22.96
N ASN A 850 41.93 -15.14 -22.35
CA ASN A 850 42.94 -16.04 -22.90
C ASN A 850 43.33 -17.12 -21.88
N SER A 851 43.69 -18.32 -22.35
CA SER A 851 43.98 -19.48 -21.49
C SER A 851 45.08 -19.19 -20.45
N ASP A 852 46.10 -18.46 -20.88
CA ASP A 852 47.20 -18.00 -20.03
C ASP A 852 46.71 -17.13 -18.87
N GLY A 853 45.67 -16.32 -19.08
CA GLY A 853 45.06 -15.45 -18.08
C GLY A 853 44.00 -16.17 -17.25
N GLU A 854 43.23 -17.07 -17.83
CA GLU A 854 42.31 -17.98 -17.13
C GLU A 854 43.06 -18.82 -16.08
N ASP A 855 44.19 -19.43 -16.45
CA ASP A 855 45.12 -20.10 -15.52
C ASP A 855 45.54 -19.19 -14.36
N LYS A 856 45.82 -17.90 -14.63
CA LYS A 856 46.21 -16.92 -13.60
C LYS A 856 45.04 -16.54 -12.69
N VAL A 857 43.82 -16.43 -13.23
CA VAL A 857 42.57 -16.16 -12.49
C VAL A 857 42.26 -17.33 -11.56
N LEU A 858 42.22 -18.57 -12.08
CA LEU A 858 41.98 -19.79 -11.31
C LEU A 858 43.06 -19.98 -10.25
N ALA A 859 44.34 -19.85 -10.62
CA ALA A 859 45.44 -19.93 -9.67
C ALA A 859 45.47 -18.75 -8.66
N ALA A 860 44.77 -17.65 -8.89
CA ALA A 860 44.57 -16.58 -7.90
C ALA A 860 43.36 -16.85 -6.99
N LEU A 861 42.27 -17.39 -7.56
CA LEU A 861 41.07 -17.81 -6.85
C LEU A 861 41.36 -18.93 -5.85
N TYR A 862 42.07 -19.99 -6.28
CA TYR A 862 42.47 -21.11 -5.41
C TYR A 862 43.52 -20.76 -4.34
N LYS A 863 44.01 -19.51 -4.29
CA LYS A 863 44.79 -18.98 -3.15
C LYS A 863 43.93 -18.26 -2.12
N GLN A 864 42.66 -17.98 -2.44
CA GLN A 864 41.69 -17.47 -1.50
C GLN A 864 41.02 -18.64 -0.75
N GLU A 865 40.52 -18.32 0.42
CA GLU A 865 39.51 -19.12 1.11
C GLU A 865 38.24 -19.20 0.22
N ASN A 866 37.54 -20.34 0.23
CA ASN A 866 36.34 -20.48 -0.58
C ASN A 866 35.24 -19.53 -0.06
N PRO A 867 34.24 -19.17 -0.89
CA PRO A 867 33.26 -18.14 -0.52
C PRO A 867 32.42 -18.49 0.72
N ILE A 868 32.26 -19.79 1.05
CA ILE A 868 31.48 -20.25 2.21
C ILE A 868 32.26 -20.00 3.50
N ALA A 869 33.50 -20.48 3.56
CA ALA A 869 34.38 -20.28 4.71
C ALA A 869 34.72 -18.78 4.92
N ALA A 870 34.88 -18.02 3.83
CA ALA A 870 35.03 -16.56 3.86
C ALA A 870 33.74 -15.81 4.26
N GLY A 871 32.61 -16.49 4.43
CA GLY A 871 31.36 -15.90 4.90
C GLY A 871 30.67 -14.96 3.89
N LEU A 872 30.80 -15.22 2.58
CA LEU A 872 30.02 -14.54 1.55
C LEU A 872 28.53 -14.82 1.77
N LEU A 873 27.69 -13.78 1.70
CA LEU A 873 26.28 -13.79 2.09
C LEU A 873 26.02 -14.25 3.55
N GLY A 874 27.04 -14.24 4.41
CA GLY A 874 26.89 -14.30 5.86
C GLY A 874 26.38 -12.98 6.47
N ASN A 875 26.29 -12.91 7.80
CA ASN A 875 25.95 -11.66 8.49
C ASN A 875 27.15 -10.69 8.58
N ARG A 876 26.90 -9.40 8.29
CA ARG A 876 27.77 -8.27 8.68
C ARG A 876 27.55 -7.92 10.17
N THR A 877 28.43 -7.10 10.73
CA THR A 877 28.22 -6.52 12.08
C THR A 877 27.00 -5.60 12.18
N THR A 878 26.43 -5.18 11.05
CA THR A 878 25.26 -4.31 10.94
C THR A 878 23.96 -5.04 10.58
N SER A 879 23.98 -6.38 10.40
CA SER A 879 22.86 -7.12 9.80
C SER A 879 21.51 -6.86 10.44
N GLU A 880 21.43 -6.91 11.77
CA GLU A 880 20.21 -6.70 12.53
C GLU A 880 19.62 -5.30 12.26
N SER A 881 20.42 -4.24 12.48
CA SER A 881 20.04 -2.86 12.18
C SER A 881 19.69 -2.63 10.70
N SER A 882 20.39 -3.28 9.76
CA SER A 882 20.12 -3.15 8.32
C SER A 882 18.81 -3.83 7.91
N ARG A 883 18.49 -5.01 8.49
CA ARG A 883 17.20 -5.69 8.26
C ARG A 883 16.05 -4.96 8.94
N SER A 884 16.22 -4.45 10.15
CA SER A 884 15.19 -3.62 10.80
C SER A 884 14.93 -2.34 10.02
N ALA A 885 15.96 -1.63 9.56
CA ALA A 885 15.81 -0.45 8.72
C ALA A 885 15.12 -0.78 7.38
N SER A 886 15.52 -1.87 6.73
CA SER A 886 14.90 -2.38 5.50
C SER A 886 13.42 -2.73 5.69
N LYS A 887 13.07 -3.47 6.75
CA LYS A 887 11.68 -3.85 7.05
C LYS A 887 10.82 -2.61 7.30
N ASN A 888 11.31 -1.65 8.08
CA ASN A 888 10.59 -0.41 8.34
C ASN A 888 10.39 0.36 7.04
N THR A 889 11.45 0.63 6.28
CA THR A 889 11.37 1.32 4.98
C THR A 889 10.52 0.55 3.94
N PHE A 890 10.36 -0.77 4.04
CA PHE A 890 9.38 -1.52 3.23
C PHE A 890 7.95 -1.17 3.64
N ILE A 891 7.66 -1.18 4.94
CA ILE A 891 6.34 -0.86 5.50
C ILE A 891 5.98 0.61 5.19
N ASP A 892 6.92 1.54 5.42
CA ASP A 892 6.78 2.96 5.10
C ASP A 892 6.45 3.15 3.60
N ALA A 893 7.13 2.40 2.71
CA ALA A 893 6.86 2.44 1.27
C ALA A 893 5.48 1.88 0.87
N MET A 894 4.98 0.88 1.61
CA MET A 894 3.66 0.30 1.35
C MET A 894 2.53 1.19 1.87
N ASP A 895 2.73 1.84 3.02
CA ASP A 895 1.81 2.85 3.56
C ASP A 895 1.76 4.07 2.62
N ASP A 896 2.91 4.54 2.12
CA ASP A 896 2.97 5.61 1.10
C ASP A 896 2.23 5.24 -0.19
N PHE A 897 2.32 3.98 -0.62
CA PHE A 897 1.65 3.52 -1.83
C PHE A 897 0.13 3.40 -1.62
N SER A 898 -0.32 2.95 -0.45
CA SER A 898 -1.74 2.93 -0.02
C SER A 898 -2.35 4.34 0.03
N ASP A 899 -1.64 5.30 0.62
CA ASP A 899 -1.97 6.73 0.58
C ASP A 899 -2.14 7.21 -0.88
N ALA A 900 -1.17 6.92 -1.74
CA ALA A 900 -1.21 7.37 -3.13
C ALA A 900 -2.39 6.78 -3.92
N LEU A 901 -2.66 5.48 -3.79
CA LEU A 901 -3.82 4.82 -4.41
C LEU A 901 -5.14 5.45 -3.94
N THR A 902 -5.24 5.75 -2.64
CA THR A 902 -6.42 6.40 -2.04
C THR A 902 -6.62 7.83 -2.57
N LEU A 903 -5.55 8.61 -2.69
CA LEU A 903 -5.58 9.97 -3.24
C LEU A 903 -6.00 9.95 -4.72
N PHE A 904 -5.39 9.11 -5.55
CA PHE A 904 -5.81 8.92 -6.95
C PHE A 904 -7.28 8.53 -7.06
N ALA A 905 -7.76 7.59 -6.23
CA ALA A 905 -9.16 7.16 -6.21
C ALA A 905 -10.13 8.24 -5.69
N SER A 906 -9.63 9.36 -5.15
CA SER A 906 -10.39 10.57 -4.81
C SER A 906 -10.36 11.57 -5.96
N ASP A 907 -9.18 11.91 -6.48
CA ASP A 907 -8.98 12.86 -7.58
C ASP A 907 -9.72 12.44 -8.87
N VAL A 908 -9.80 11.13 -9.13
CA VAL A 908 -10.52 10.53 -10.27
C VAL A 908 -12.05 10.58 -10.12
N LYS A 909 -12.59 10.80 -8.91
CA LYS A 909 -14.05 10.91 -8.70
C LYS A 909 -14.60 12.31 -8.94
N ASP A 910 -13.80 13.34 -8.71
CA ASP A 910 -14.21 14.73 -8.93
C ASP A 910 -13.88 15.13 -10.38
N GLN A 911 -14.95 15.27 -11.19
CA GLN A 911 -14.85 15.64 -12.60
C GLN A 911 -14.34 17.06 -12.85
N THR A 912 -14.19 17.88 -11.80
CA THR A 912 -13.52 19.19 -11.87
C THR A 912 -12.02 19.11 -11.53
N THR A 913 -11.55 17.98 -10.98
CA THR A 913 -10.14 17.72 -10.66
C THR A 913 -9.45 16.72 -11.59
N LEU A 914 -10.18 15.91 -12.36
CA LEU A 914 -9.61 15.06 -13.41
C LEU A 914 -8.61 15.84 -14.28
N SER A 915 -7.33 15.51 -14.18
CA SER A 915 -6.27 16.09 -15.02
C SER A 915 -6.62 15.86 -16.50
N GLY A 916 -6.50 16.91 -17.32
CA GLY A 916 -7.14 16.98 -18.65
C GLY A 916 -6.81 15.83 -19.61
N MET A 917 -5.69 15.13 -19.41
CA MET A 917 -5.35 13.91 -20.15
C MET A 917 -6.31 12.74 -19.86
N LEU A 918 -6.64 12.48 -18.59
CA LEU A 918 -7.57 11.39 -18.23
C LEU A 918 -8.99 11.72 -18.69
N LEU A 919 -9.41 12.99 -18.55
CA LEU A 919 -10.71 13.47 -19.02
C LEU A 919 -10.88 13.34 -20.55
N ALA A 920 -9.77 13.40 -21.31
CA ALA A 920 -9.74 13.16 -22.75
C ALA A 920 -9.69 11.67 -23.15
N MET A 921 -9.57 10.74 -22.19
CA MET A 921 -9.38 9.30 -22.43
C MET A 921 -10.51 8.42 -21.86
N THR A 922 -11.30 8.88 -20.89
CA THR A 922 -12.29 8.04 -20.18
C THR A 922 -13.73 8.39 -20.45
N ALA A 923 -14.55 7.39 -20.80
CA ALA A 923 -16.00 7.46 -20.63
C ALA A 923 -16.36 7.38 -19.12
N PRO A 924 -17.54 7.86 -18.68
CA PRO A 924 -17.94 7.80 -17.26
C PRO A 924 -17.91 6.38 -16.68
N GLU A 925 -18.25 5.37 -17.48
CA GLU A 925 -18.23 3.94 -17.12
C GLU A 925 -16.81 3.43 -16.81
N SER A 926 -15.78 4.06 -17.37
CA SER A 926 -14.37 3.72 -17.11
C SER A 926 -13.86 4.27 -15.77
N VAL A 927 -14.48 5.35 -15.26
CA VAL A 927 -14.05 6.04 -14.03
C VAL A 927 -14.26 5.15 -12.81
N ASP A 928 -15.46 4.55 -12.67
CA ASP A 928 -15.78 3.64 -11.56
C ASP A 928 -14.92 2.35 -11.58
N MET A 929 -14.51 1.90 -12.78
CA MET A 929 -13.63 0.74 -12.96
C MET A 929 -12.18 1.03 -12.52
N VAL A 930 -11.66 2.23 -12.81
CA VAL A 930 -10.34 2.68 -12.33
C VAL A 930 -10.37 2.87 -10.81
N VAL A 931 -11.42 3.51 -10.28
CA VAL A 931 -11.65 3.68 -8.83
C VAL A 931 -11.68 2.34 -8.09
N SER A 932 -12.35 1.34 -8.67
CA SER A 932 -12.33 -0.04 -8.17
C SER A 932 -10.89 -0.57 -8.12
N SER A 933 -10.22 -0.61 -9.28
CA SER A 933 -8.85 -1.15 -9.45
C SER A 933 -7.84 -0.61 -8.41
N LEU A 934 -7.90 0.69 -8.12
CA LEU A 934 -7.03 1.35 -7.12
C LEU A 934 -7.29 0.85 -5.70
N GLY A 935 -8.56 0.70 -5.29
CA GLY A 935 -8.95 0.21 -3.96
C GLY A 935 -8.70 -1.29 -3.73
N GLU A 936 -8.26 -2.02 -4.75
CA GLU A 936 -8.04 -3.48 -4.72
C GLU A 936 -6.55 -3.79 -4.65
N ALA A 937 -5.75 -3.04 -5.41
CA ALA A 937 -4.32 -2.91 -5.17
C ALA A 937 -4.06 -2.51 -3.70
N ASP A 938 -4.83 -1.56 -3.16
CA ASP A 938 -4.77 -1.14 -1.75
C ASP A 938 -4.99 -2.31 -0.77
N VAL A 939 -6.02 -3.13 -0.98
CA VAL A 939 -6.29 -4.32 -0.14
C VAL A 939 -5.15 -5.35 -0.21
N LEU A 940 -4.51 -5.52 -1.37
CA LEU A 940 -3.34 -6.41 -1.52
C LEU A 940 -2.11 -5.87 -0.82
N VAL A 941 -1.84 -4.57 -0.97
CA VAL A 941 -0.78 -3.84 -0.29
C VAL A 941 -0.98 -3.97 1.22
N GLY A 942 -2.19 -3.69 1.74
CA GLY A 942 -2.54 -3.86 3.15
C GLY A 942 -2.31 -5.28 3.69
N LYS A 943 -2.65 -6.33 2.92
CA LYS A 943 -2.42 -7.73 3.31
C LYS A 943 -0.93 -8.07 3.42
N LEU A 944 -0.13 -7.78 2.38
CA LEU A 944 1.31 -8.05 2.39
C LEU A 944 2.03 -7.18 3.45
N ARG A 945 1.66 -5.90 3.58
CA ARG A 945 2.15 -4.98 4.62
C ARG A 945 1.88 -5.51 6.03
N THR A 946 0.68 -6.04 6.28
CA THR A 946 0.29 -6.61 7.58
C THR A 946 1.09 -7.87 7.91
N SER A 947 1.28 -8.79 6.95
CA SER A 947 2.14 -9.97 7.12
C SER A 947 3.59 -9.58 7.44
N VAL A 948 4.19 -8.68 6.66
CA VAL A 948 5.58 -8.24 6.89
C VAL A 948 5.72 -7.52 8.23
N ALA A 949 4.79 -6.62 8.58
CA ALA A 949 4.80 -5.86 9.82
C ALA A 949 4.74 -6.76 11.05
N ASN A 950 3.70 -7.58 11.16
CA ASN A 950 3.41 -8.37 12.36
C ASN A 950 4.29 -9.64 12.43
N GLY A 951 4.74 -10.13 11.28
CA GLY A 951 5.59 -11.32 11.15
C GLY A 951 4.84 -12.57 10.70
N GLY A 952 3.51 -12.56 10.72
CA GLY A 952 2.65 -13.71 10.43
C GLY A 952 2.59 -14.13 8.96
N SER A 953 2.11 -15.36 8.75
CA SER A 953 1.99 -16.01 7.44
C SER A 953 1.12 -15.26 6.44
N LEU A 954 1.50 -15.36 5.17
CA LEU A 954 0.77 -14.91 4.00
C LEU A 954 0.53 -16.14 3.12
N TYR A 955 -0.73 -16.44 2.81
CA TYR A 955 -1.14 -17.60 2.03
C TYR A 955 -1.43 -17.17 0.59
N VAL A 956 -0.66 -17.70 -0.36
CA VAL A 956 -0.84 -17.49 -1.79
C VAL A 956 -1.84 -18.51 -2.33
N ASN A 957 -2.89 -18.06 -2.99
CA ASN A 957 -3.94 -18.90 -3.55
C ASN A 957 -3.64 -19.23 -5.03
N PRO A 958 -3.14 -20.43 -5.37
CA PRO A 958 -2.81 -20.77 -6.76
C PRO A 958 -4.04 -20.80 -7.67
N ALA A 959 -5.24 -21.08 -7.14
CA ALA A 959 -6.48 -21.06 -7.92
C ALA A 959 -6.91 -19.63 -8.34
N ALA A 960 -6.44 -18.59 -7.65
CA ALA A 960 -6.67 -17.21 -8.08
C ALA A 960 -5.86 -16.86 -9.34
N ILE A 961 -4.69 -17.50 -9.53
CA ILE A 961 -3.78 -17.26 -10.66
C ILE A 961 -4.37 -17.78 -11.98
N GLU A 962 -5.10 -18.89 -11.97
CA GLU A 962 -5.62 -19.54 -13.19
C GLU A 962 -7.02 -19.05 -13.62
N GLY A 963 -7.60 -18.05 -12.92
CA GLY A 963 -8.89 -17.47 -13.26
C GLY A 963 -9.76 -17.17 -12.03
N GLY A 964 -9.24 -16.38 -11.09
CA GLY A 964 -9.96 -16.01 -9.89
C GLY A 964 -9.84 -14.52 -9.57
N ALA A 965 -9.70 -14.22 -8.29
CA ALA A 965 -9.95 -12.89 -7.76
C ALA A 965 -8.65 -12.31 -7.17
N ILE A 966 -8.16 -11.14 -7.65
CA ILE A 966 -6.81 -10.70 -7.31
C ILE A 966 -6.60 -10.46 -5.81
N THR A 967 -7.54 -9.87 -5.09
CA THR A 967 -7.39 -9.70 -3.64
C THR A 967 -7.71 -10.98 -2.85
N ALA A 968 -8.07 -12.07 -3.54
CA ALA A 968 -8.03 -13.45 -3.04
C ALA A 968 -6.76 -14.22 -3.47
N LEU A 969 -5.84 -13.60 -4.24
CA LEU A 969 -4.50 -14.14 -4.52
C LEU A 969 -3.67 -14.25 -3.25
N LEU A 970 -3.80 -13.27 -2.36
CA LEU A 970 -3.18 -13.26 -1.05
C LEU A 970 -4.26 -13.36 0.02
N SER A 971 -4.01 -14.15 1.06
CA SER A 971 -4.76 -14.18 2.31
C SER A 971 -3.78 -14.13 3.48
N THR A 972 -4.17 -13.60 4.63
CA THR A 972 -3.39 -13.69 5.87
C THR A 972 -3.99 -14.73 6.84
N SER A 973 -4.87 -15.59 6.32
CA SER A 973 -5.44 -16.77 6.97
C SER A 973 -5.50 -17.96 6.01
N SER A 974 -5.28 -19.18 6.53
CA SER A 974 -5.11 -20.40 5.73
C SER A 974 -6.40 -20.84 5.01
N THR A 975 -6.27 -21.27 3.75
CA THR A 975 -7.35 -21.84 2.94
C THR A 975 -6.90 -23.14 2.27
N GLU A 976 -7.86 -24.03 1.96
CA GLU A 976 -7.58 -25.36 1.42
C GLU A 976 -6.92 -25.27 0.02
N GLY A 977 -5.67 -25.72 -0.07
CA GLY A 977 -4.86 -25.68 -1.30
C GLY A 977 -4.02 -24.41 -1.51
N ALA A 978 -4.02 -23.45 -0.58
CA ALA A 978 -3.12 -22.30 -0.63
C ALA A 978 -1.68 -22.66 -0.18
N TRP A 979 -0.70 -21.95 -0.72
CA TRP A 979 0.72 -22.08 -0.35
C TRP A 979 1.04 -21.07 0.74
N GLU A 980 1.54 -21.54 1.89
CA GLU A 980 1.90 -20.67 3.00
C GLU A 980 3.31 -20.11 2.79
N CYS A 981 3.48 -18.81 3.01
CA CYS A 981 4.77 -18.15 3.02
C CYS A 981 4.90 -17.21 4.22
N THR A 982 6.12 -16.89 4.61
CA THR A 982 6.44 -16.04 5.76
C THR A 982 7.39 -14.92 5.30
N PRO A 983 6.90 -13.90 4.55
CA PRO A 983 7.75 -12.88 3.93
C PRO A 983 8.65 -12.14 4.93
N SER A 984 8.20 -12.02 6.17
CA SER A 984 8.95 -11.47 7.31
C SER A 984 10.32 -12.14 7.55
N ALA A 985 10.49 -13.41 7.13
CA ALA A 985 11.72 -14.17 7.26
C ALA A 985 12.91 -13.58 6.50
N LEU A 986 12.65 -12.88 5.39
CA LEU A 986 13.66 -12.10 4.65
C LEU A 986 14.41 -11.12 5.58
N TRP A 987 13.73 -10.59 6.60
CA TRP A 987 14.28 -9.61 7.53
C TRP A 987 14.62 -10.19 8.91
N SER A 988 14.08 -11.35 9.31
CA SER A 988 14.42 -11.97 10.59
C SER A 988 15.61 -12.93 10.52
N THR A 989 15.85 -13.60 9.39
CA THR A 989 16.97 -14.54 9.22
C THR A 989 17.92 -14.13 8.10
N ASP A 990 19.12 -14.70 8.10
CA ASP A 990 20.10 -14.53 7.03
C ASP A 990 19.78 -15.47 5.86
N ILE A 991 18.53 -15.50 5.37
CA ILE A 991 18.03 -16.62 4.54
C ILE A 991 18.91 -16.96 3.32
N LEU A 992 19.45 -15.95 2.63
CA LEU A 992 20.34 -16.09 1.47
C LEU A 992 21.76 -16.63 1.79
N ASN A 993 22.08 -16.90 3.06
CA ASN A 993 23.39 -17.43 3.48
C ASN A 993 23.59 -18.87 2.95
N PRO A 994 24.54 -19.10 2.02
CA PRO A 994 24.70 -20.39 1.35
C PRO A 994 25.13 -21.52 2.29
N ALA A 995 25.84 -21.22 3.39
CA ALA A 995 26.21 -22.22 4.40
C ALA A 995 24.98 -22.81 5.12
N LYS A 996 23.90 -22.04 5.21
CA LYS A 996 22.62 -22.47 5.80
C LYS A 996 21.70 -23.06 4.75
N LEU A 997 21.63 -22.44 3.57
CA LEU A 997 20.76 -22.85 2.46
C LEU A 997 21.14 -24.21 1.84
N PHE A 998 22.43 -24.47 1.62
CA PHE A 998 22.90 -25.71 1.01
C PHE A 998 23.51 -26.66 2.05
N GLU A 999 23.60 -27.96 1.73
CA GLU A 999 24.47 -28.87 2.46
C GLU A 999 25.95 -28.46 2.36
N THR A 1000 26.68 -28.62 3.46
CA THR A 1000 28.08 -28.21 3.61
C THR A 1000 28.96 -29.36 4.07
N THR A 1001 30.26 -29.25 3.77
CA THR A 1001 31.34 -29.97 4.47
C THR A 1001 31.60 -29.31 5.85
N GLY A 1002 32.47 -29.91 6.67
CA GLY A 1002 32.76 -29.43 8.02
C GLY A 1002 31.66 -29.73 9.04
N THR A 1003 31.32 -28.75 9.87
CA THR A 1003 30.28 -28.86 10.93
C THR A 1003 29.29 -27.71 10.85
N ALA A 1004 28.10 -27.84 11.44
CA ALA A 1004 27.07 -26.79 11.38
C ALA A 1004 27.51 -25.43 11.98
N ASP A 1005 28.41 -25.45 12.98
CA ASP A 1005 28.98 -24.25 13.61
C ASP A 1005 30.26 -23.74 12.92
N SER A 1006 30.82 -24.53 11.99
CA SER A 1006 32.06 -24.25 11.26
C SER A 1006 32.05 -25.00 9.92
N PRO A 1007 31.29 -24.49 8.92
CA PRO A 1007 31.21 -25.08 7.59
C PRO A 1007 32.53 -24.88 6.84
N GLU A 1008 33.01 -25.92 6.16
CA GLU A 1008 34.28 -25.88 5.43
C GLU A 1008 34.08 -25.44 3.95
N GLY A 1009 32.96 -25.83 3.35
CA GLY A 1009 32.59 -25.56 1.96
C GLY A 1009 31.21 -26.15 1.60
N LEU A 1010 30.85 -26.19 0.32
CA LEU A 1010 29.61 -26.79 -0.20
C LEU A 1010 29.77 -28.30 -0.45
N LYS A 1011 28.71 -29.08 -0.17
CA LYS A 1011 28.67 -30.50 -0.54
C LYS A 1011 28.07 -30.71 -1.93
N PHE A 1012 28.90 -31.13 -2.87
CA PHE A 1012 28.52 -31.46 -4.25
C PHE A 1012 28.21 -32.94 -4.44
N TYR A 1013 27.21 -33.21 -5.27
CA TYR A 1013 26.73 -34.54 -5.65
C TYR A 1013 26.80 -34.75 -7.16
N GLY A 1014 27.17 -35.96 -7.56
CA GLY A 1014 27.11 -36.41 -8.95
C GLY A 1014 25.77 -37.04 -9.26
N ILE A 1015 25.17 -36.64 -10.39
CA ILE A 1015 23.86 -37.10 -10.85
C ILE A 1015 24.05 -38.42 -11.62
N THR A 1016 23.38 -39.48 -11.18
CA THR A 1016 23.35 -40.79 -11.85
C THR A 1016 21.91 -41.24 -12.09
N PHE A 1017 21.70 -42.26 -12.93
CA PHE A 1017 20.41 -42.95 -13.07
C PHE A 1017 20.58 -44.42 -12.64
N ASP A 1018 19.57 -44.98 -11.96
CA ASP A 1018 19.51 -46.41 -11.63
C ASP A 1018 19.01 -47.27 -12.82
N ASP A 1019 18.96 -48.59 -12.65
CA ASP A 1019 18.40 -49.54 -13.63
C ASP A 1019 16.93 -49.24 -14.01
N SER A 1020 16.20 -48.50 -13.16
CA SER A 1020 14.81 -48.08 -13.35
C SER A 1020 14.67 -46.72 -14.06
N LYS A 1021 15.78 -46.00 -14.31
CA LYS A 1021 15.85 -44.60 -14.76
C LYS A 1021 15.30 -43.57 -13.75
N ILE A 1022 15.34 -43.90 -12.47
CA ILE A 1022 15.18 -42.96 -11.35
C ILE A 1022 16.55 -42.28 -11.13
N ILE A 1023 16.54 -40.99 -10.80
CA ILE A 1023 17.76 -40.23 -10.55
C ILE A 1023 18.29 -40.57 -9.15
N THR A 1024 19.61 -40.76 -9.03
CA THR A 1024 20.29 -41.02 -7.76
C THR A 1024 21.47 -40.07 -7.59
N LEU A 1025 21.52 -39.40 -6.44
CA LEU A 1025 22.63 -38.54 -6.05
C LEU A 1025 23.70 -39.36 -5.34
N THR A 1026 24.96 -39.15 -5.72
CA THR A 1026 26.10 -39.88 -5.14
C THR A 1026 27.28 -38.94 -4.86
N ASP A 1027 28.12 -39.28 -3.88
CA ASP A 1027 29.32 -38.49 -3.60
C ASP A 1027 30.28 -38.51 -4.80
N ILE A 1028 30.77 -37.34 -5.21
CA ILE A 1028 31.59 -37.19 -6.41
C ILE A 1028 32.96 -37.87 -6.25
N ASN A 1029 33.34 -38.69 -7.23
CA ASN A 1029 34.67 -39.30 -7.34
C ASN A 1029 35.19 -39.30 -8.79
N ALA A 1030 36.51 -39.39 -8.95
CA ALA A 1030 37.21 -39.28 -10.24
C ALA A 1030 37.14 -40.54 -11.14
N THR A 1031 36.25 -41.51 -10.86
CA THR A 1031 36.13 -42.77 -11.62
C THR A 1031 34.69 -43.16 -11.98
N THR A 1032 33.72 -42.30 -11.69
CA THR A 1032 32.32 -42.49 -12.05
C THR A 1032 31.91 -41.52 -13.15
N GLU A 1033 31.07 -42.01 -14.07
CA GLU A 1033 30.45 -41.23 -15.14
C GLU A 1033 29.11 -40.67 -14.64
N TYR A 1034 28.87 -39.37 -14.87
CA TYR A 1034 27.75 -38.62 -14.32
C TYR A 1034 26.96 -37.90 -15.42
N PHE A 1035 25.65 -37.78 -15.24
CA PHE A 1035 24.75 -36.97 -16.07
C PHE A 1035 24.69 -35.50 -15.61
N GLY A 1036 25.57 -35.09 -14.70
CA GLY A 1036 25.61 -33.73 -14.15
C GLY A 1036 26.10 -33.65 -12.72
N VAL A 1037 26.07 -32.43 -12.19
CA VAL A 1037 26.49 -32.08 -10.82
C VAL A 1037 25.39 -31.24 -10.16
N ALA A 1038 25.09 -31.54 -8.89
CA ALA A 1038 24.07 -30.87 -8.10
C ALA A 1038 24.56 -30.50 -6.70
N LEU A 1039 23.84 -29.56 -6.07
CA LEU A 1039 23.82 -29.34 -4.62
C LEU A 1039 22.51 -29.86 -4.04
N LYS A 1040 22.50 -30.09 -2.72
CA LYS A 1040 21.26 -30.24 -1.93
C LYS A 1040 20.96 -28.91 -1.23
N ILE A 1041 19.75 -28.37 -1.43
CA ILE A 1041 19.17 -27.29 -0.62
C ILE A 1041 18.48 -27.93 0.58
N LYS A 1042 18.69 -27.41 1.79
CA LYS A 1042 18.01 -27.88 3.01
C LYS A 1042 16.55 -27.42 3.00
N LEU A 1043 15.58 -28.35 3.09
CA LEU A 1043 14.15 -28.02 3.03
C LEU A 1043 13.74 -27.11 4.20
N ASP A 1044 14.23 -27.38 5.42
CA ASP A 1044 14.04 -26.54 6.62
C ASP A 1044 14.33 -25.05 6.38
N ARG A 1045 15.29 -24.74 5.49
CA ARG A 1045 15.73 -23.37 5.18
C ARG A 1045 14.89 -22.69 4.07
N VAL A 1046 14.17 -23.48 3.28
CA VAL A 1046 13.14 -22.99 2.36
C VAL A 1046 11.83 -22.75 3.12
N GLU A 1047 11.49 -23.66 4.04
CA GLU A 1047 10.31 -23.57 4.92
C GLU A 1047 10.29 -22.34 5.82
N GLU A 1048 11.45 -21.75 6.15
CA GLU A 1048 11.54 -20.42 6.78
C GLU A 1048 10.79 -19.33 5.99
N LEU A 1049 10.64 -19.46 4.67
CA LEU A 1049 10.00 -18.47 3.79
C LEU A 1049 8.79 -19.02 3.04
N PHE A 1050 8.77 -20.30 2.65
CA PHE A 1050 7.68 -20.95 1.92
C PHE A 1050 7.50 -22.39 2.42
N ASN A 1051 6.37 -22.66 3.07
CA ASN A 1051 5.89 -24.00 3.41
C ASN A 1051 5.27 -24.61 2.14
N VAL A 1052 6.02 -25.50 1.48
CA VAL A 1052 5.67 -26.09 0.19
C VAL A 1052 4.90 -27.39 0.41
N PRO A 1053 3.61 -27.49 0.02
CA PRO A 1053 2.84 -28.71 0.23
C PRO A 1053 3.28 -29.83 -0.72
N ASP A 1054 3.23 -31.08 -0.26
CA ASP A 1054 3.61 -32.30 -1.01
C ASP A 1054 3.06 -32.30 -2.45
N SER A 1055 1.82 -31.82 -2.63
CA SER A 1055 1.09 -31.79 -3.90
C SER A 1055 1.62 -30.77 -4.93
N ALA A 1056 2.55 -29.89 -4.55
CA ALA A 1056 3.26 -29.01 -5.48
C ALA A 1056 4.33 -29.77 -6.29
N PHE A 1057 4.82 -30.91 -5.78
CA PHE A 1057 5.78 -31.77 -6.47
C PHE A 1057 5.03 -32.92 -7.19
N PRO A 1058 5.07 -33.00 -8.54
CA PRO A 1058 4.41 -34.08 -9.26
C PRO A 1058 5.19 -35.39 -9.14
N ASP A 1059 4.49 -36.53 -8.98
CA ASP A 1059 5.02 -37.91 -8.87
C ASP A 1059 6.05 -38.34 -9.95
N GLU A 1060 6.23 -37.54 -11.01
CA GLU A 1060 7.19 -37.75 -12.09
C GLU A 1060 8.63 -37.35 -11.72
N GLY A 1061 9.20 -38.02 -10.71
CA GLY A 1061 10.65 -38.16 -10.54
C GLY A 1061 11.42 -37.01 -9.89
N TYR A 1062 10.74 -36.03 -9.28
CA TYR A 1062 11.33 -34.87 -8.57
C TYR A 1062 10.64 -34.69 -7.20
N TRP A 1063 11.32 -34.38 -6.08
CA TRP A 1063 12.77 -34.24 -5.87
C TRP A 1063 13.29 -34.68 -4.49
N GLU A 1064 12.43 -35.00 -3.51
CA GLU A 1064 12.82 -35.07 -2.09
C GLU A 1064 13.47 -36.39 -1.67
N GLU A 1065 14.65 -36.26 -1.04
CA GLU A 1065 15.31 -37.35 -0.31
C GLU A 1065 16.03 -36.76 0.92
N ASP A 1066 15.76 -37.29 2.11
CA ASP A 1066 16.31 -36.85 3.40
C ASP A 1066 16.17 -35.33 3.68
N ASN A 1067 14.96 -34.77 3.54
CA ASN A 1067 14.63 -33.36 3.85
C ASN A 1067 15.42 -32.32 3.01
N THR A 1068 15.70 -32.64 1.74
CA THR A 1068 16.46 -31.77 0.83
C THR A 1068 15.88 -31.74 -0.58
N ILE A 1069 16.01 -30.58 -1.25
CA ILE A 1069 15.67 -30.38 -2.66
C ILE A 1069 16.96 -30.40 -3.49
N MET A 1070 16.99 -31.15 -4.60
CA MET A 1070 18.13 -31.14 -5.52
C MET A 1070 18.16 -29.85 -6.35
N PHE A 1071 19.31 -29.17 -6.37
CA PHE A 1071 19.60 -28.03 -7.24
C PHE A 1071 20.69 -28.39 -8.27
N PRO A 1072 20.36 -28.63 -9.55
CA PRO A 1072 21.35 -28.96 -10.59
C PRO A 1072 22.16 -27.73 -10.99
N ILE A 1073 23.48 -27.85 -11.00
CA ILE A 1073 24.41 -26.83 -11.51
C ILE A 1073 24.83 -27.17 -12.95
N ILE A 1074 25.16 -28.43 -13.21
CA ILE A 1074 25.59 -28.93 -14.52
C ILE A 1074 24.65 -30.06 -14.91
N THR A 1075 24.20 -30.07 -16.18
CA THR A 1075 23.32 -31.14 -16.72
C THR A 1075 23.83 -31.61 -18.08
N MET A 1076 24.10 -32.90 -18.20
CA MET A 1076 24.55 -33.60 -19.40
C MET A 1076 23.41 -34.53 -19.82
N TRP A 1077 22.68 -34.13 -20.87
CA TRP A 1077 21.33 -34.65 -21.13
C TRP A 1077 21.27 -35.94 -21.96
N ASP A 1078 22.35 -36.29 -22.66
CA ASP A 1078 22.34 -37.35 -23.68
C ASP A 1078 23.15 -38.60 -23.26
N GLU A 1079 24.38 -38.45 -22.79
CA GLU A 1079 25.23 -39.54 -22.25
C GLU A 1079 25.98 -39.08 -20.97
N PRO A 1080 26.39 -39.99 -20.06
CA PRO A 1080 27.12 -39.63 -18.86
C PRO A 1080 28.62 -39.52 -19.12
N GLU A 1081 29.27 -38.52 -18.51
CA GLU A 1081 30.70 -38.24 -18.72
C GLU A 1081 31.50 -38.25 -17.40
N GLN A 1082 32.80 -38.48 -17.50
CA GLN A 1082 33.72 -38.32 -16.37
C GLN A 1082 34.06 -36.84 -16.21
N LEU A 1083 33.98 -36.32 -14.98
CA LEU A 1083 34.38 -34.94 -14.70
C LEU A 1083 35.87 -34.75 -15.00
N SER A 1084 36.19 -33.65 -15.68
CA SER A 1084 37.57 -33.24 -15.97
C SER A 1084 38.36 -32.96 -14.68
N ALA A 1085 39.69 -33.02 -14.77
CA ALA A 1085 40.57 -32.74 -13.64
C ALA A 1085 40.34 -31.35 -13.03
N ASP A 1086 40.02 -30.36 -13.86
CA ASP A 1086 39.82 -28.96 -13.46
C ASP A 1086 38.43 -28.74 -12.83
N GLN A 1087 37.40 -29.43 -13.33
CA GLN A 1087 36.09 -29.49 -12.65
C GLN A 1087 36.22 -30.15 -11.27
N LEU A 1088 36.97 -31.25 -11.16
CA LEU A 1088 37.24 -31.91 -9.88
C LEU A 1088 38.04 -30.99 -8.93
N ALA A 1089 39.05 -30.28 -9.43
CA ALA A 1089 39.82 -29.32 -8.63
C ALA A 1089 38.99 -28.12 -8.15
N LEU A 1090 38.08 -27.59 -8.99
CA LEU A 1090 37.13 -26.55 -8.60
C LEU A 1090 36.15 -27.04 -7.53
N ILE A 1091 35.61 -28.25 -7.70
CA ILE A 1091 34.71 -28.89 -6.74
C ILE A 1091 35.43 -29.17 -5.41
N ASP A 1092 36.69 -29.62 -5.44
CA ASP A 1092 37.48 -29.91 -4.23
C ASP A 1092 38.07 -28.66 -3.54
N TRP A 1093 38.06 -27.49 -4.19
CA TRP A 1093 38.31 -26.18 -3.54
C TRP A 1093 37.02 -25.54 -2.98
N MET A 1094 35.86 -25.81 -3.59
CA MET A 1094 34.56 -25.37 -3.10
C MET A 1094 34.01 -26.21 -1.94
N LYS A 1095 34.58 -27.40 -1.69
CA LYS A 1095 34.37 -28.26 -0.51
C LYS A 1095 35.19 -27.80 0.70
#